data_AF-A0A7W7YD45-F1
#
_entry.id   AF-A0A7W7YD45-F1
#
_cell.length_a   1.000
_cell.length_b   1.000
_cell.length_c   1.000
_cell.angle_alpha   90.00
_cell.angle_beta   90.00
_cell.angle_gamma   90.00
#
_symmetry.space_group_name_H-M   'P 1'
#
loop_
_entity.id
_entity.type
_entity.pdbx_description
1 polymer ?
#
loop_
_entity_poly.entity_id
_entity_poly.type
_entity_poly.pdbx_seq_one_letter_code
_entity_poly.pdbx_strand_id
1 'polypeptide(L)'
;MSPYAALNPFTSTSVGENDLWNAAAFVDVPYIHSVPFGALRVVVDQVRAQHRSQVRFVRGAGGSGKSHLFSRLRHECADSIFYAYAPNPPLQPEALENFILSRFVSSLRHPARSKEGKETPYSQLRLLAYALLKPVVEQDFTFPQLHDAWAEISLETRKEMIHQAVQLLEAEHPMVPRSVLRCLLNILRDDKEHLAAQWLSGAAYLTEAELKYLGVVEPLARSEMGIVIQLFGKLASQAGAPVVLVLDQLDLVITQPQLDEMQRLLFALIDQSQNWVVLIGLVAERYAAWDASLTQALRGRVGVPDTNAPLGFRLPVIDMLPIANEQKRLLLNCRLDSPALAAQRQKDGITSAIHPLQEEDIARLTAGGAIFPRHLLAAAAELYAMRTSSSALPPEIVAAVSAQPVVPPPMPPPVPQQVIPVQVPVPAAVAVPVAAIPLDEVKPAAVASAIPAPSVAQPPPPPSGLAVPSLPRQSLAEKVDSLFQEAVTAAKSEADAPSAIDLGERTRDLIQLMVAPPVTISEGDIRKTYDNFDGSDRWFEWGGSKVRVVTSNSMRGSFIAVLERLKESAGDTLLLRNDIAPVSGQLTMELLNAFKAKNTFHHIPASEAAVLSALGRMLAAQREGSYDQLATEPPASRDNVLAALRGHPLLRGLRLWDMIQKAHAPKAAPPGPPPTSVLSSIIRQPASVAAVAPVPQPPPMPAVTPPAFPVAKPAPPPMPAGVVKPVAKPPGMPMAKPVAKPPAPPVAKPPAAVARPPMAKLPPPSQGTAA
;
A
#
# COMPACT_ATOMS: atom_id res chain seq x y z
N MET A 1 4.20 29.76 -3.52
CA MET A 1 4.91 28.55 -3.99
C MET A 1 4.74 28.46 -5.49
N SER A 2 5.65 27.81 -6.21
CA SER A 2 5.48 27.55 -7.65
C SER A 2 4.24 26.67 -7.91
N PRO A 3 3.41 26.91 -8.94
CA PRO A 3 2.25 26.07 -9.24
C PRO A 3 2.66 24.62 -9.53
N TYR A 4 3.85 24.43 -10.10
CA TYR A 4 4.44 23.12 -10.38
C TYR A 4 4.69 22.28 -9.13
N ALA A 5 4.87 22.87 -7.94
CA ALA A 5 5.17 22.13 -6.71
C ALA A 5 4.03 21.17 -6.31
N ALA A 6 2.77 21.60 -6.49
CA ALA A 6 1.59 20.79 -6.25
C ALA A 6 1.34 19.71 -7.33
N LEU A 7 2.02 19.80 -8.47
CA LEU A 7 1.86 18.92 -9.64
C LEU A 7 2.98 17.88 -9.76
N ASN A 8 3.73 17.60 -8.68
CA ASN A 8 4.87 16.67 -8.69
C ASN A 8 4.43 15.21 -8.98
N PRO A 9 4.72 14.67 -10.18
CA PRO A 9 4.18 13.37 -10.64
C PRO A 9 4.94 12.16 -10.05
N PHE A 10 6.02 12.42 -9.32
CA PHE A 10 6.89 11.41 -8.71
C PHE A 10 6.50 11.09 -7.26
N THR A 11 5.57 11.85 -6.66
CA THR A 11 5.06 11.64 -5.29
C THR A 11 4.47 10.23 -5.08
N SER A 12 3.73 9.72 -6.07
CA SER A 12 3.33 8.30 -6.12
C SER A 12 4.48 7.42 -6.63
N THR A 13 5.26 6.86 -5.70
CA THR A 13 6.39 5.94 -5.96
C THR A 13 6.00 4.45 -5.97
N SER A 14 4.70 4.16 -5.84
CA SER A 14 4.13 2.81 -5.79
C SER A 14 2.69 2.80 -6.29
N VAL A 15 2.32 1.78 -7.04
CA VAL A 15 0.92 1.52 -7.43
C VAL A 15 0.19 0.92 -6.23
N GLY A 16 -0.83 1.62 -5.72
CA GLY A 16 -1.72 1.14 -4.67
C GLY A 16 -2.89 0.33 -5.22
N GLU A 17 -3.71 -0.21 -4.31
CA GLU A 17 -4.94 -0.94 -4.69
C GLU A 17 -5.90 -0.05 -5.48
N ASN A 18 -6.08 1.22 -5.07
CA ASN A 18 -6.92 2.19 -5.79
C ASN A 18 -6.42 2.46 -7.23
N ASP A 19 -5.11 2.56 -7.43
CA ASP A 19 -4.52 2.77 -8.76
C ASP A 19 -4.75 1.55 -9.66
N LEU A 20 -4.63 0.33 -9.10
CA LEU A 20 -4.93 -0.92 -9.78
C LEU A 20 -6.41 -1.01 -10.20
N TRP A 21 -7.34 -0.39 -9.45
CA TRP A 21 -8.77 -0.33 -9.77
C TRP A 21 -9.23 0.89 -10.58
N ASN A 22 -8.41 1.92 -10.77
CA ASN A 22 -8.75 3.14 -11.49
C ASN A 22 -7.91 3.30 -12.77
N ALA A 23 -8.51 2.98 -13.93
CA ALA A 23 -7.81 3.06 -15.22
C ALA A 23 -7.35 4.48 -15.62
N ALA A 24 -7.88 5.55 -15.02
CA ALA A 24 -7.42 6.92 -15.24
C ALA A 24 -6.22 7.32 -14.36
N ALA A 25 -5.95 6.58 -13.28
CA ALA A 25 -4.79 6.78 -12.40
C ALA A 25 -3.57 5.94 -12.82
N PHE A 26 -3.80 4.78 -13.46
CA PHE A 26 -2.72 3.86 -13.84
C PHE A 26 -1.91 4.36 -15.06
N VAL A 27 -0.75 4.97 -14.79
CA VAL A 27 0.24 5.35 -15.80
C VAL A 27 1.20 4.17 -16.09
N ASP A 28 1.13 3.64 -17.31
CA ASP A 28 2.03 2.56 -17.76
C ASP A 28 3.26 3.06 -18.54
N VAL A 29 4.31 2.24 -18.55
CA VAL A 29 5.52 2.40 -19.38
C VAL A 29 5.84 1.04 -20.01
N PRO A 30 5.22 0.66 -21.15
CA PRO A 30 5.22 -0.71 -21.68
C PRO A 30 6.59 -1.38 -21.85
N TYR A 31 7.64 -0.58 -22.15
CA TYR A 31 9.03 -1.05 -22.29
C TYR A 31 9.70 -1.49 -20.97
N ILE A 32 9.13 -1.11 -19.82
CA ILE A 32 9.61 -1.51 -18.50
C ILE A 32 9.01 -2.88 -18.16
N HIS A 33 9.86 -3.84 -17.80
CA HIS A 33 9.50 -5.23 -17.50
C HIS A 33 8.65 -5.92 -18.59
N SER A 34 8.84 -5.56 -19.85
CA SER A 34 8.16 -6.16 -21.02
C SER A 34 8.36 -7.67 -21.13
N VAL A 35 9.54 -8.19 -20.78
CA VAL A 35 9.85 -9.64 -20.77
C VAL A 35 9.10 -10.37 -19.63
N PRO A 36 9.18 -9.95 -18.35
CA PRO A 36 8.27 -10.44 -17.30
C PRO A 36 6.78 -10.37 -17.65
N PHE A 37 6.35 -9.31 -18.32
CA PHE A 37 4.97 -9.12 -18.76
C PHE A 37 4.54 -10.13 -19.83
N GLY A 38 5.38 -10.35 -20.84
CA GLY A 38 5.16 -11.39 -21.85
C GLY A 38 5.07 -12.78 -21.23
N ALA A 39 5.91 -13.08 -20.23
CA ALA A 39 5.85 -14.35 -19.49
C ALA A 39 4.52 -14.53 -18.74
N LEU A 40 3.96 -13.47 -18.14
CA LEU A 40 2.63 -13.52 -17.51
C LEU A 40 1.51 -13.74 -18.53
N ARG A 41 1.52 -13.01 -19.66
CA ARG A 41 0.52 -13.18 -20.73
C ARG A 41 0.52 -14.61 -21.28
N VAL A 42 1.69 -15.18 -21.57
CA VAL A 42 1.82 -16.57 -22.03
C VAL A 42 1.21 -17.57 -21.05
N VAL A 43 1.28 -17.34 -19.73
CA VAL A 43 0.64 -18.21 -18.74
C VAL A 43 -0.88 -18.06 -18.73
N VAL A 44 -1.39 -16.83 -18.81
CA VAL A 44 -2.83 -16.57 -18.97
C VAL A 44 -3.39 -17.27 -20.23
N ASP A 45 -2.69 -17.13 -21.36
CA ASP A 45 -3.09 -17.73 -22.63
C ASP A 45 -3.02 -19.26 -22.59
N GLN A 46 -2.01 -19.85 -21.91
CA GLN A 46 -1.93 -21.30 -21.67
C GLN A 46 -3.08 -21.81 -20.81
N VAL A 47 -3.41 -21.14 -19.70
CA VAL A 47 -4.53 -21.56 -18.83
C VAL A 47 -5.86 -21.44 -19.58
N ARG A 48 -6.08 -20.36 -20.35
CA ARG A 48 -7.27 -20.21 -21.20
C ARG A 48 -7.40 -21.33 -22.24
N ALA A 49 -6.29 -21.78 -22.83
CA ALA A 49 -6.27 -22.79 -23.88
C ALA A 49 -6.30 -24.25 -23.38
N GLN A 50 -5.92 -24.49 -22.12
CA GLN A 50 -5.78 -25.85 -21.56
C GLN A 50 -6.76 -26.13 -20.40
N HIS A 51 -7.40 -25.09 -19.85
CA HIS A 51 -8.18 -25.09 -18.61
C HIS A 51 -7.46 -25.66 -17.37
N ARG A 52 -6.16 -25.97 -17.47
CA ARG A 52 -5.34 -26.46 -16.37
C ARG A 52 -4.80 -25.28 -15.56
N SER A 53 -5.12 -25.25 -14.27
CA SER A 53 -4.60 -24.24 -13.33
C SER A 53 -3.07 -24.22 -13.28
N GLN A 54 -2.48 -23.02 -13.16
CA GLN A 54 -1.04 -22.81 -13.06
C GLN A 54 -0.68 -21.78 -11.98
N VAL A 55 0.48 -22.00 -11.34
CA VAL A 55 1.06 -21.08 -10.35
C VAL A 55 2.35 -20.48 -10.91
N ARG A 56 2.65 -19.21 -10.60
CA ARG A 56 3.92 -18.53 -10.91
C ARG A 56 4.38 -17.66 -9.74
N PHE A 57 5.69 -17.63 -9.53
CA PHE A 57 6.33 -16.75 -8.55
C PHE A 57 6.92 -15.54 -9.26
N VAL A 58 6.50 -14.32 -8.89
CA VAL A 58 7.08 -13.07 -9.37
C VAL A 58 8.04 -12.56 -8.30
N ARG A 59 9.34 -12.71 -8.56
CA ARG A 59 10.42 -12.47 -7.61
C ARG A 59 11.11 -11.16 -7.92
N GLY A 60 11.30 -10.32 -6.91
CA GLY A 60 12.12 -9.10 -7.03
C GLY A 60 12.05 -8.20 -5.81
N ALA A 61 13.12 -7.42 -5.61
CA ALA A 61 13.32 -6.58 -4.44
C ALA A 61 12.18 -5.60 -4.14
N GLY A 62 12.18 -5.02 -2.93
CA GLY A 62 11.28 -3.92 -2.58
C GLY A 62 11.34 -2.79 -3.62
N GLY A 63 10.18 -2.37 -4.14
CA GLY A 63 10.13 -1.30 -5.15
C GLY A 63 10.55 -1.70 -6.58
N SER A 64 10.76 -3.00 -6.86
CA SER A 64 11.12 -3.52 -8.19
C SER A 64 10.03 -3.38 -9.27
N GLY A 65 8.76 -3.14 -8.89
CA GLY A 65 7.65 -2.94 -9.83
C GLY A 65 6.61 -4.06 -9.87
N LYS A 66 6.67 -5.08 -8.99
CA LYS A 66 5.71 -6.21 -8.96
C LYS A 66 4.24 -5.79 -9.10
N SER A 67 3.75 -4.90 -8.24
CA SER A 67 2.35 -4.45 -8.21
C SER A 67 1.96 -3.60 -9.44
N HIS A 68 2.92 -2.93 -10.09
CA HIS A 68 2.73 -2.25 -11.38
C HIS A 68 2.59 -3.26 -12.53
N LEU A 69 3.43 -4.31 -12.55
CA LEU A 69 3.32 -5.42 -13.51
C LEU A 69 1.98 -6.17 -13.37
N PHE A 70 1.54 -6.41 -12.14
CA PHE A 70 0.23 -7.03 -11.87
C PHE A 70 -0.94 -6.15 -12.33
N SER A 71 -0.85 -4.83 -12.13
CA SER A 71 -1.84 -3.87 -12.62
C SER A 71 -1.86 -3.82 -14.15
N ARG A 72 -0.69 -3.81 -14.82
CA ARG A 72 -0.62 -3.92 -16.29
C ARG A 72 -1.26 -5.22 -16.78
N LEU A 73 -0.99 -6.36 -16.16
CA LEU A 73 -1.62 -7.64 -16.53
C LEU A 73 -3.13 -7.57 -16.45
N ARG A 74 -3.69 -6.92 -15.43
CA ARG A 74 -5.12 -6.62 -15.43
C ARG A 74 -5.47 -5.73 -16.63
N HIS A 75 -4.90 -4.53 -16.74
CA HIS A 75 -5.35 -3.54 -17.71
C HIS A 75 -5.29 -4.02 -19.17
N GLU A 76 -4.27 -4.81 -19.53
CA GLU A 76 -4.03 -5.34 -20.88
C GLU A 76 -4.82 -6.63 -21.22
N CYS A 77 -5.31 -7.36 -20.22
CA CYS A 77 -6.04 -8.63 -20.43
C CYS A 77 -7.46 -8.62 -19.83
N ALA A 78 -7.96 -7.46 -19.40
CA ALA A 78 -9.21 -7.30 -18.66
C ALA A 78 -10.49 -7.73 -19.40
N ASP A 79 -10.43 -7.90 -20.72
CA ASP A 79 -11.52 -8.41 -21.54
C ASP A 79 -11.65 -9.95 -21.51
N SER A 80 -10.61 -10.62 -21.03
CA SER A 80 -10.32 -12.03 -21.31
C SER A 80 -9.75 -12.78 -20.11
N ILE A 81 -9.91 -12.21 -18.90
CA ILE A 81 -9.64 -12.81 -17.58
C ILE A 81 -10.71 -12.33 -16.58
N PHE A 82 -10.91 -13.10 -15.50
CA PHE A 82 -11.45 -12.55 -14.25
C PHE A 82 -10.27 -12.23 -13.32
N TYR A 83 -10.16 -11.01 -12.82
CA TYR A 83 -8.97 -10.56 -12.07
C TYR A 83 -9.26 -10.29 -10.59
N ALA A 84 -8.41 -10.84 -9.72
CA ALA A 84 -8.43 -10.62 -8.28
C ALA A 84 -7.06 -10.29 -7.69
N TYR A 85 -7.04 -9.36 -6.72
CA TYR A 85 -5.86 -8.89 -6.00
C TYR A 85 -6.07 -9.05 -4.49
N ALA A 86 -5.18 -9.79 -3.83
CA ALA A 86 -5.23 -10.06 -2.40
C ALA A 86 -3.85 -9.76 -1.75
N PRO A 87 -3.54 -8.48 -1.49
CA PRO A 87 -2.27 -8.06 -0.91
C PRO A 87 -2.29 -8.17 0.63
N ASN A 88 -1.17 -8.55 1.25
CA ASN A 88 -1.00 -8.64 2.71
C ASN A 88 -2.05 -9.53 3.42
N PRO A 89 -2.04 -10.86 3.20
CA PRO A 89 -2.91 -11.78 3.94
C PRO A 89 -2.60 -11.80 5.45
N PRO A 90 -3.57 -12.23 6.28
CA PRO A 90 -3.40 -12.35 7.72
C PRO A 90 -2.31 -13.37 8.08
N LEU A 91 -1.63 -13.13 9.20
CA LEU A 91 -0.60 -14.03 9.73
C LEU A 91 -1.17 -15.24 10.48
N GLN A 92 -2.48 -15.27 10.73
CA GLN A 92 -3.20 -16.42 11.27
C GLN A 92 -3.55 -17.36 10.11
N PRO A 93 -3.02 -18.60 10.04
CA PRO A 93 -3.39 -19.57 9.00
C PRO A 93 -4.92 -19.74 8.89
N GLU A 94 -5.60 -19.74 10.04
CA GLU A 94 -7.04 -19.93 10.15
C GLU A 94 -7.86 -18.89 9.37
N ALA A 95 -7.33 -17.68 9.21
CA ALA A 95 -8.00 -16.58 8.52
C ALA A 95 -7.69 -16.52 7.02
N LEU A 96 -6.73 -17.32 6.52
CA LEU A 96 -6.20 -17.20 5.16
C LEU A 96 -7.26 -17.48 4.07
N GLU A 97 -8.00 -18.58 4.17
CA GLU A 97 -9.05 -18.92 3.19
C GLU A 97 -10.16 -17.87 3.14
N ASN A 98 -10.62 -17.41 4.31
CA ASN A 98 -11.65 -16.37 4.43
C ASN A 98 -11.15 -15.04 3.83
N PHE A 99 -9.92 -14.63 4.15
CA PHE A 99 -9.31 -13.43 3.57
C PHE A 99 -9.21 -13.52 2.04
N ILE A 100 -8.76 -14.65 1.50
CA ILE A 100 -8.61 -14.84 0.06
C ILE A 100 -9.99 -14.86 -0.62
N LEU A 101 -10.98 -15.56 -0.09
CA LEU A 101 -12.35 -15.52 -0.62
C LEU A 101 -12.95 -14.10 -0.56
N SER A 102 -12.76 -13.39 0.55
CA SER A 102 -13.25 -12.03 0.74
C SER A 102 -12.64 -11.05 -0.25
N ARG A 103 -11.30 -11.05 -0.40
CA ARG A 103 -10.58 -10.25 -1.39
C ARG A 103 -10.90 -10.65 -2.83
N PHE A 104 -11.12 -11.94 -3.08
CA PHE A 104 -11.52 -12.46 -4.38
C PHE A 104 -12.89 -11.92 -4.80
N VAL A 105 -13.91 -12.09 -3.97
CA VAL A 105 -15.26 -11.60 -4.28
C VAL A 105 -15.29 -10.07 -4.32
N SER A 106 -14.59 -9.38 -3.42
CA SER A 106 -14.47 -7.91 -3.45
C SER A 106 -13.83 -7.43 -4.77
N SER A 107 -12.74 -8.07 -5.22
CA SER A 107 -12.12 -7.80 -6.52
C SER A 107 -13.09 -7.95 -7.69
N LEU A 108 -13.93 -8.99 -7.68
CA LEU A 108 -14.90 -9.20 -8.75
C LEU A 108 -16.07 -8.19 -8.73
N ARG A 109 -16.30 -7.45 -7.63
CA ARG A 109 -17.33 -6.39 -7.58
C ARG A 109 -16.95 -5.14 -8.37
N HIS A 110 -15.68 -4.94 -8.71
CA HIS A 110 -15.26 -3.83 -9.57
C HIS A 110 -15.70 -4.04 -11.03
N PRO A 111 -15.80 -2.96 -11.84
CA PRO A 111 -16.12 -3.05 -13.26
C PRO A 111 -15.25 -4.06 -14.03
N ALA A 112 -15.89 -4.83 -14.91
CA ALA A 112 -15.16 -5.48 -16.00
C ALA A 112 -14.70 -4.43 -17.02
N ARG A 113 -13.85 -4.82 -17.98
CA ARG A 113 -13.45 -3.93 -19.09
C ARG A 113 -13.69 -4.63 -20.42
N SER A 114 -13.98 -3.82 -21.42
CA SER A 114 -14.09 -4.22 -22.82
C SER A 114 -12.71 -4.38 -23.48
N LYS A 115 -12.70 -4.97 -24.68
CA LYS A 115 -11.52 -5.04 -25.59
C LYS A 115 -10.92 -3.67 -25.94
N GLU A 116 -11.70 -2.60 -25.79
CA GLU A 116 -11.27 -1.22 -26.01
C GLU A 116 -10.66 -0.58 -24.75
N GLY A 117 -10.51 -1.32 -23.65
CA GLY A 117 -10.07 -0.79 -22.36
C GLY A 117 -11.10 0.06 -21.63
N LYS A 118 -12.30 0.28 -22.19
CA LYS A 118 -13.40 0.98 -21.50
C LYS A 118 -13.98 0.08 -20.42
N GLU A 119 -14.17 0.63 -19.23
CA GLU A 119 -14.90 -0.04 -18.14
C GLU A 119 -16.38 -0.22 -18.51
N THR A 120 -16.97 -1.33 -18.08
CA THR A 120 -18.38 -1.68 -18.33
C THR A 120 -19.29 -1.20 -17.20
N PRO A 121 -20.59 -0.93 -17.44
CA PRO A 121 -21.53 -0.53 -16.38
C PRO A 121 -21.79 -1.63 -15.33
N TYR A 122 -21.35 -2.87 -15.59
CA TYR A 122 -21.47 -4.02 -14.69
C TYR A 122 -20.11 -4.52 -14.16
N SER A 123 -20.17 -5.16 -12.99
CA SER A 123 -19.03 -5.78 -12.31
C SER A 123 -18.54 -7.06 -12.99
N GLN A 124 -17.29 -7.48 -12.71
CA GLN A 124 -16.78 -8.79 -13.14
C GLN A 124 -17.64 -9.94 -12.58
N LEU A 125 -18.24 -9.76 -11.39
CA LEU A 125 -19.12 -10.74 -10.75
C LEU A 125 -20.48 -10.82 -11.47
N ARG A 126 -21.07 -9.69 -11.90
CA ARG A 126 -22.22 -9.68 -12.81
C ARG A 126 -21.89 -10.33 -14.16
N LEU A 127 -20.71 -10.06 -14.73
CA LEU A 127 -20.25 -10.69 -15.97
C LEU A 127 -20.20 -12.22 -15.86
N LEU A 128 -19.64 -12.75 -14.76
CA LEU A 128 -19.64 -14.19 -14.48
C LEU A 128 -21.09 -14.72 -14.37
N ALA A 129 -21.95 -14.05 -13.61
CA ALA A 129 -23.34 -14.47 -13.44
C ALA A 129 -24.14 -14.42 -14.77
N TYR A 130 -23.89 -13.45 -15.65
CA TYR A 130 -24.46 -13.38 -17.00
C TYR A 130 -23.99 -14.54 -17.89
N ALA A 131 -22.72 -14.93 -17.81
CA ALA A 131 -22.21 -16.09 -18.55
C ALA A 131 -22.85 -17.41 -18.10
N LEU A 132 -23.09 -17.56 -16.80
CA LEU A 132 -23.78 -18.71 -16.20
C LEU A 132 -25.30 -18.71 -16.43
N LEU A 133 -25.90 -17.53 -16.65
CA LEU A 133 -27.31 -17.39 -17.04
C LEU A 133 -27.52 -17.75 -18.52
N LYS A 134 -26.53 -17.49 -19.39
CA LYS A 134 -26.68 -17.58 -20.86
C LYS A 134 -27.30 -18.90 -21.39
N PRO A 135 -27.06 -20.10 -20.81
CA PRO A 135 -27.74 -21.33 -21.25
C PRO A 135 -29.28 -21.32 -21.13
N VAL A 136 -29.86 -20.41 -20.33
CA VAL A 136 -31.31 -20.20 -20.18
C VAL A 136 -31.82 -19.04 -21.05
N VAL A 137 -30.92 -18.26 -21.65
CA VAL A 137 -31.27 -17.13 -22.52
C VAL A 137 -31.33 -17.64 -23.96
N GLU A 138 -32.55 -17.85 -24.47
CA GLU A 138 -32.78 -18.34 -25.85
C GLU A 138 -32.19 -17.44 -26.95
N GLN A 139 -31.92 -16.17 -26.64
CA GLN A 139 -31.38 -15.17 -27.56
C GLN A 139 -29.86 -15.04 -27.41
N ASP A 140 -29.13 -15.07 -28.53
CA ASP A 140 -27.67 -14.95 -28.56
C ASP A 140 -27.17 -13.51 -28.32
N PHE A 141 -27.42 -12.99 -27.13
CA PHE A 141 -26.92 -11.68 -26.71
C PHE A 141 -25.42 -11.71 -26.42
N THR A 142 -24.75 -10.60 -26.76
CA THR A 142 -23.47 -10.21 -26.13
C THR A 142 -23.71 -9.74 -24.70
N PHE A 143 -22.68 -9.75 -23.83
CA PHE A 143 -22.85 -9.36 -22.43
C PHE A 143 -23.38 -7.93 -22.20
N PRO A 144 -23.00 -6.89 -22.98
CA PRO A 144 -23.64 -5.58 -22.90
C PRO A 144 -25.13 -5.62 -23.25
N GLN A 145 -25.50 -6.26 -24.39
CA GLN A 145 -26.91 -6.38 -24.78
C GLN A 145 -27.74 -7.16 -23.75
N LEU A 146 -27.17 -8.20 -23.15
CA LEU A 146 -27.82 -8.94 -22.07
C LEU A 146 -27.96 -8.07 -20.82
N HIS A 147 -26.98 -7.25 -20.46
CA HIS A 147 -27.09 -6.31 -19.33
C HIS A 147 -28.21 -5.29 -19.55
N ASP A 148 -28.24 -4.65 -20.73
CA ASP A 148 -29.23 -3.64 -21.09
C ASP A 148 -30.65 -4.25 -21.15
N ALA A 149 -30.81 -5.40 -21.83
CA ALA A 149 -32.08 -6.11 -21.90
C ALA A 149 -32.54 -6.66 -20.53
N TRP A 150 -31.61 -7.04 -19.65
CA TRP A 150 -31.95 -7.55 -18.32
C TRP A 150 -32.62 -6.50 -17.44
N ALA A 151 -32.34 -5.21 -17.65
CA ALA A 151 -33.05 -4.12 -16.97
C ALA A 151 -34.54 -4.04 -17.33
N GLU A 152 -34.91 -4.43 -18.56
CA GLU A 152 -36.29 -4.39 -19.08
C GLU A 152 -37.08 -5.68 -18.78
N ILE A 153 -36.41 -6.82 -18.54
CA ILE A 153 -37.08 -8.08 -18.20
C ILE A 153 -37.79 -7.97 -16.84
N SER A 154 -39.04 -8.44 -16.75
CA SER A 154 -39.84 -8.37 -15.52
C SER A 154 -39.21 -9.14 -14.36
N LEU A 155 -39.41 -8.69 -13.11
CA LEU A 155 -38.81 -9.33 -11.92
C LEU A 155 -39.21 -10.82 -11.78
N GLU A 156 -40.45 -11.18 -12.12
CA GLU A 156 -40.88 -12.59 -12.07
C GLU A 156 -40.21 -13.43 -13.17
N THR A 157 -40.05 -12.87 -14.37
CA THR A 157 -39.27 -13.51 -15.45
C THR A 157 -37.81 -13.69 -15.05
N ARG A 158 -37.16 -12.68 -14.43
CA ARG A 158 -35.79 -12.78 -13.91
C ARG A 158 -35.66 -13.87 -12.85
N LYS A 159 -36.61 -13.96 -11.91
CA LYS A 159 -36.65 -15.01 -10.87
C LYS A 159 -36.73 -16.40 -11.48
N GLU A 160 -37.58 -16.60 -12.49
CA GLU A 160 -37.75 -17.89 -13.16
C GLU A 160 -36.50 -18.27 -13.97
N MET A 161 -35.92 -17.36 -14.74
CA MET A 161 -34.66 -17.61 -15.46
C MET A 161 -33.50 -17.93 -14.50
N ILE A 162 -33.40 -17.22 -13.36
CA ILE A 162 -32.45 -17.55 -12.29
C ILE A 162 -32.74 -18.93 -11.70
N HIS A 163 -34.01 -19.30 -11.49
CA HIS A 163 -34.38 -20.60 -10.94
C HIS A 163 -33.97 -21.75 -11.87
N GLN A 164 -34.26 -21.61 -13.17
CA GLN A 164 -33.86 -22.56 -14.21
C GLN A 164 -32.33 -22.66 -14.34
N ALA A 165 -31.61 -21.53 -14.31
CA ALA A 165 -30.15 -21.52 -14.35
C ALA A 165 -29.54 -22.22 -13.13
N VAL A 166 -30.09 -22.02 -11.92
CA VAL A 166 -29.68 -22.79 -10.73
C VAL A 166 -29.93 -24.29 -10.93
N GLN A 167 -31.06 -24.71 -11.51
CA GLN A 167 -31.33 -26.14 -11.77
C GLN A 167 -30.33 -26.76 -12.76
N LEU A 168 -30.00 -26.07 -13.85
CA LEU A 168 -29.02 -26.54 -14.83
C LEU A 168 -27.61 -26.65 -14.21
N LEU A 169 -27.16 -25.61 -13.51
CA LEU A 169 -25.85 -25.59 -12.86
C LEU A 169 -25.73 -26.62 -11.72
N GLU A 170 -26.82 -26.92 -11.02
CA GLU A 170 -26.87 -27.98 -10.00
C GLU A 170 -26.81 -29.39 -10.63
N ALA A 171 -27.36 -29.57 -11.83
CA ALA A 171 -27.26 -30.82 -12.60
C ALA A 171 -25.87 -31.01 -13.23
N GLU A 172 -25.23 -29.93 -13.69
CA GLU A 172 -23.85 -29.96 -14.22
C GLU A 172 -22.79 -30.11 -13.12
N HIS A 173 -23.00 -29.46 -11.96
CA HIS A 173 -22.05 -29.42 -10.85
C HIS A 173 -22.66 -29.92 -9.53
N PRO A 174 -23.04 -31.20 -9.42
CA PRO A 174 -23.76 -31.75 -8.25
C PRO A 174 -22.97 -31.76 -6.92
N MET A 175 -21.70 -31.36 -6.95
CA MET A 175 -20.86 -31.15 -5.75
C MET A 175 -20.91 -29.71 -5.22
N VAL A 176 -21.76 -28.85 -5.79
CA VAL A 176 -21.86 -27.43 -5.44
C VAL A 176 -23.09 -27.19 -4.56
N PRO A 177 -22.94 -26.55 -3.38
CA PRO A 177 -24.08 -26.16 -2.57
C PRO A 177 -25.01 -25.22 -3.35
N ARG A 178 -26.30 -25.58 -3.46
CA ARG A 178 -27.30 -24.78 -4.19
C ARG A 178 -27.45 -23.34 -3.65
N SER A 179 -27.09 -23.13 -2.39
CA SER A 179 -26.94 -21.80 -1.76
C SER A 179 -25.94 -20.91 -2.50
N VAL A 180 -24.80 -21.45 -2.92
CA VAL A 180 -23.73 -20.72 -3.62
C VAL A 180 -24.18 -20.34 -5.04
N LEU A 181 -24.77 -21.27 -5.79
CA LEU A 181 -25.33 -20.99 -7.13
C LEU A 181 -26.45 -19.93 -7.06
N ARG A 182 -27.34 -20.05 -6.06
CA ARG A 182 -28.41 -19.08 -5.80
C ARG A 182 -27.86 -17.69 -5.46
N CYS A 183 -26.86 -17.59 -4.60
CA CYS A 183 -26.23 -16.31 -4.27
C CYS A 183 -25.48 -15.71 -5.46
N LEU A 184 -24.77 -16.52 -6.25
CA LEU A 184 -24.07 -16.04 -7.44
C LEU A 184 -25.01 -15.50 -8.51
N LEU A 185 -26.17 -16.13 -8.74
CA LEU A 185 -27.18 -15.61 -9.67
C LEU A 185 -28.06 -14.50 -9.07
N ASN A 186 -28.18 -14.41 -7.73
CA ASN A 186 -28.74 -13.22 -7.04
C ASN A 186 -27.87 -11.95 -7.25
N ILE A 187 -26.65 -12.04 -7.75
CA ILE A 187 -25.85 -10.86 -8.18
C ILE A 187 -26.52 -10.12 -9.35
N LEU A 188 -27.31 -10.82 -10.17
CA LEU A 188 -28.12 -10.21 -11.24
C LEU A 188 -29.40 -9.53 -10.73
N ARG A 189 -29.60 -9.45 -9.41
CA ARG A 189 -30.73 -8.77 -8.78
C ARG A 189 -30.23 -7.53 -8.04
N ASP A 190 -30.59 -6.36 -8.53
CA ASP A 190 -30.18 -5.08 -7.96
C ASP A 190 -30.66 -4.93 -6.50
N ASP A 191 -31.79 -5.56 -6.16
CA ASP A 191 -32.34 -5.65 -4.80
C ASP A 191 -31.61 -6.63 -3.87
N LYS A 192 -30.60 -7.37 -4.36
CA LYS A 192 -29.85 -8.40 -3.60
C LYS A 192 -28.33 -8.39 -3.79
N GLU A 193 -27.79 -7.76 -4.83
CA GLU A 193 -26.38 -7.85 -5.22
C GLU A 193 -25.41 -7.63 -4.05
N HIS A 194 -25.66 -6.60 -3.21
CA HIS A 194 -24.77 -6.28 -2.10
C HIS A 194 -24.71 -7.40 -1.05
N LEU A 195 -25.88 -7.87 -0.58
CA LEU A 195 -26.00 -8.95 0.40
C LEU A 195 -25.49 -10.28 -0.16
N ALA A 196 -25.78 -10.57 -1.43
CA ALA A 196 -25.34 -11.77 -2.11
C ALA A 196 -23.80 -11.80 -2.24
N ALA A 197 -23.19 -10.66 -2.58
CA ALA A 197 -21.73 -10.51 -2.62
C ALA A 197 -21.11 -10.59 -1.22
N GLN A 198 -21.75 -10.04 -0.18
CA GLN A 198 -21.29 -10.20 1.20
C GLN A 198 -21.31 -11.68 1.63
N TRP A 199 -22.40 -12.40 1.39
CA TRP A 199 -22.51 -13.83 1.71
C TRP A 199 -21.44 -14.65 0.97
N LEU A 200 -21.27 -14.42 -0.34
CA LEU A 200 -20.22 -15.07 -1.14
C LEU A 200 -18.80 -14.71 -0.67
N SER A 201 -18.59 -13.53 -0.09
CA SER A 201 -17.30 -13.08 0.45
C SER A 201 -16.94 -13.70 1.82
N GLY A 202 -17.80 -14.55 2.39
CA GLY A 202 -17.59 -15.17 3.70
C GLY A 202 -18.06 -14.31 4.89
N ALA A 203 -18.92 -13.31 4.67
CA ALA A 203 -19.37 -12.42 5.74
C ALA A 203 -20.24 -13.13 6.79
N ALA A 204 -19.71 -13.31 7.99
CA ALA A 204 -20.39 -13.96 9.12
C ALA A 204 -21.41 -13.06 9.86
N TYR A 205 -21.47 -11.76 9.55
CA TYR A 205 -22.28 -10.76 10.26
C TYR A 205 -23.65 -10.48 9.62
N LEU A 206 -24.10 -11.31 8.68
CA LEU A 206 -25.44 -11.20 8.07
C LEU A 206 -26.53 -11.66 9.04
N THR A 207 -27.59 -10.86 9.16
CA THR A 207 -28.74 -11.17 10.03
C THR A 207 -29.62 -12.29 9.46
N GLU A 208 -30.40 -12.95 10.33
CA GLU A 208 -31.40 -13.94 9.90
C GLU A 208 -32.37 -13.40 8.85
N ALA A 209 -32.71 -12.10 8.93
CA ALA A 209 -33.57 -11.43 7.97
C ALA A 209 -32.92 -11.34 6.58
N GLU A 210 -31.63 -10.99 6.51
CA GLU A 210 -30.87 -10.90 5.26
C GLU A 210 -30.61 -12.28 4.65
N LEU A 211 -30.28 -13.28 5.47
CA LEU A 211 -30.10 -14.68 5.04
C LEU A 211 -31.41 -15.23 4.45
N LYS A 212 -32.53 -15.07 5.17
CA LYS A 212 -33.88 -15.44 4.72
C LYS A 212 -34.27 -14.69 3.44
N TYR A 213 -33.91 -13.42 3.32
CA TYR A 213 -34.17 -12.60 2.13
C TYR A 213 -33.35 -13.05 0.92
N LEU A 214 -32.06 -13.41 1.09
CA LEU A 214 -31.25 -14.05 0.05
C LEU A 214 -31.80 -15.43 -0.36
N GLY A 215 -32.44 -16.13 0.58
CA GLY A 215 -32.91 -17.50 0.41
C GLY A 215 -31.85 -18.54 0.78
N VAL A 216 -31.04 -18.25 1.80
CA VAL A 216 -30.09 -19.17 2.44
C VAL A 216 -30.45 -19.32 3.92
N VAL A 217 -30.05 -20.42 4.54
CA VAL A 217 -30.40 -20.71 5.95
C VAL A 217 -29.38 -20.09 6.91
N GLU A 218 -28.10 -20.17 6.57
CA GLU A 218 -26.97 -19.80 7.42
C GLU A 218 -25.93 -18.97 6.61
N PRO A 219 -25.01 -18.25 7.27
CA PRO A 219 -23.82 -17.70 6.63
C PRO A 219 -22.97 -18.80 5.97
N LEU A 220 -22.15 -18.46 4.99
CA LEU A 220 -21.26 -19.43 4.34
C LEU A 220 -20.32 -20.06 5.38
N ALA A 221 -20.38 -21.38 5.56
CA ALA A 221 -19.61 -22.06 6.58
C ALA A 221 -18.12 -22.03 6.24
N ARG A 222 -17.24 -21.87 7.24
CA ARG A 222 -15.79 -21.75 7.02
C ARG A 222 -15.19 -22.95 6.28
N SER A 223 -15.71 -24.15 6.51
CA SER A 223 -15.34 -25.39 5.78
C SER A 223 -15.77 -25.41 4.31
N GLU A 224 -16.71 -24.56 3.91
CA GLU A 224 -17.16 -24.41 2.52
C GLU A 224 -16.38 -23.34 1.76
N MET A 225 -15.67 -22.42 2.43
CA MET A 225 -14.97 -21.29 1.80
C MET A 225 -13.94 -21.77 0.77
N GLY A 226 -13.12 -22.76 1.09
CA GLY A 226 -12.19 -23.38 0.14
C GLY A 226 -12.89 -24.03 -1.06
N ILE A 227 -14.10 -24.61 -0.87
CA ILE A 227 -14.92 -25.19 -1.94
C ILE A 227 -15.49 -24.08 -2.84
N VAL A 228 -15.93 -22.96 -2.28
CA VAL A 228 -16.40 -21.78 -3.04
C VAL A 228 -15.27 -21.17 -3.85
N ILE A 229 -14.05 -21.05 -3.31
CA ILE A 229 -12.87 -20.65 -4.09
C ILE A 229 -12.65 -21.65 -5.24
N GLN A 230 -12.59 -22.97 -4.97
CA GLN A 230 -12.42 -23.96 -6.05
C GLN A 230 -13.52 -23.92 -7.12
N LEU A 231 -14.75 -23.57 -6.75
CA LEU A 231 -15.87 -23.46 -7.68
C LEU A 231 -15.68 -22.33 -8.69
N PHE A 232 -15.21 -21.16 -8.25
CA PHE A 232 -15.09 -19.99 -9.12
C PHE A 232 -14.24 -20.25 -10.37
N GLY A 233 -13.20 -21.09 -10.28
CA GLY A 233 -12.41 -21.52 -11.45
C GLY A 233 -13.21 -22.34 -12.47
N LYS A 234 -14.03 -23.29 -12.00
CA LYS A 234 -14.89 -24.14 -12.84
C LYS A 234 -15.95 -23.31 -13.56
N LEU A 235 -16.60 -22.41 -12.84
CA LEU A 235 -17.61 -21.50 -13.39
C LEU A 235 -17.00 -20.46 -14.36
N ALA A 236 -15.83 -19.91 -14.03
CA ALA A 236 -15.07 -19.06 -14.95
C ALA A 236 -14.64 -19.81 -16.23
N SER A 237 -14.41 -21.13 -16.13
CA SER A 237 -14.10 -21.98 -17.28
C SER A 237 -15.29 -22.11 -18.23
N GLN A 238 -16.51 -22.24 -17.69
CA GLN A 238 -17.75 -22.18 -18.49
C GLN A 238 -17.98 -20.79 -19.09
N ALA A 239 -17.60 -19.73 -18.37
CA ALA A 239 -17.59 -18.36 -18.88
C ALA A 239 -16.46 -18.06 -19.89
N GLY A 240 -15.59 -19.02 -20.19
CA GLY A 240 -14.57 -18.93 -21.25
C GLY A 240 -13.34 -18.08 -20.93
N ALA A 241 -13.12 -17.66 -19.68
CA ALA A 241 -12.00 -16.82 -19.29
C ALA A 241 -11.28 -17.35 -18.02
N PRO A 242 -9.94 -17.39 -17.98
CA PRO A 242 -9.18 -17.81 -16.80
C PRO A 242 -9.31 -16.79 -15.67
N VAL A 243 -9.25 -17.28 -14.44
CA VAL A 243 -9.26 -16.43 -13.25
C VAL A 243 -7.84 -16.22 -12.74
N VAL A 244 -7.39 -14.97 -12.76
CA VAL A 244 -6.07 -14.52 -12.31
C VAL A 244 -6.19 -14.07 -10.85
N LEU A 245 -5.57 -14.84 -9.94
CA LEU A 245 -5.48 -14.51 -8.52
C LEU A 245 -4.05 -14.06 -8.19
N VAL A 246 -3.92 -12.81 -7.77
CA VAL A 246 -2.64 -12.22 -7.39
C VAL A 246 -2.54 -12.14 -5.87
N LEU A 247 -1.58 -12.88 -5.32
CA LEU A 247 -1.21 -12.91 -3.92
C LEU A 247 0.11 -12.12 -3.77
N ASP A 248 0.03 -10.82 -3.52
CA ASP A 248 1.21 -9.94 -3.40
C ASP A 248 1.56 -9.66 -1.93
N GLN A 249 2.81 -9.25 -1.69
CA GLN A 249 3.32 -8.90 -0.36
C GLN A 249 3.22 -10.06 0.66
N LEU A 250 3.44 -11.30 0.20
CA LEU A 250 3.49 -12.50 1.06
C LEU A 250 4.77 -12.58 1.91
N ASP A 251 5.54 -11.50 1.99
CA ASP A 251 6.86 -11.39 2.61
C ASP A 251 6.85 -11.54 4.15
N LEU A 252 5.65 -11.66 4.76
CA LEU A 252 5.44 -11.93 6.19
C LEU A 252 4.94 -13.37 6.46
N VAL A 253 4.58 -14.12 5.43
CA VAL A 253 4.22 -15.54 5.51
C VAL A 253 5.51 -16.35 5.58
N ILE A 254 5.94 -16.72 6.78
CA ILE A 254 7.27 -17.31 7.05
C ILE A 254 7.27 -18.50 8.01
N THR A 255 6.15 -18.79 8.69
CA THR A 255 6.06 -19.93 9.60
C THR A 255 5.46 -21.14 8.88
N GLN A 256 5.89 -22.35 9.26
CA GLN A 256 5.46 -23.58 8.58
C GLN A 256 3.92 -23.74 8.54
N PRO A 257 3.13 -23.47 9.60
CA PRO A 257 1.67 -23.56 9.52
C PRO A 257 1.03 -22.62 8.48
N GLN A 258 1.56 -21.41 8.30
CA GLN A 258 1.08 -20.48 7.27
C GLN A 258 1.42 -20.98 5.87
N LEU A 259 2.61 -21.55 5.69
CA LEU A 259 3.06 -22.14 4.43
C LEU A 259 2.28 -23.41 4.09
N ASP A 260 1.95 -24.24 5.08
CA ASP A 260 1.15 -25.46 4.94
C ASP A 260 -0.29 -25.16 4.53
N GLU A 261 -0.89 -24.11 5.09
CA GLU A 261 -2.20 -23.60 4.68
C GLU A 261 -2.17 -23.06 3.24
N MET A 262 -1.16 -22.25 2.91
CA MET A 262 -0.96 -21.76 1.55
C MET A 262 -0.77 -22.91 0.55
N GLN A 263 0.06 -23.92 0.86
CA GLN A 263 0.23 -25.05 -0.07
C GLN A 263 -1.01 -25.96 -0.12
N ARG A 264 -1.84 -26.06 0.93
CA ARG A 264 -3.18 -26.70 0.85
C ARG A 264 -4.09 -25.99 -0.14
N LEU A 265 -4.17 -24.66 -0.07
CA LEU A 265 -4.92 -23.86 -1.05
C LEU A 265 -4.38 -24.04 -2.48
N LEU A 266 -3.05 -24.03 -2.66
CA LEU A 266 -2.45 -24.25 -3.98
C LEU A 266 -2.75 -25.66 -4.51
N PHE A 267 -2.68 -26.72 -3.70
CA PHE A 267 -3.12 -28.06 -4.11
C PHE A 267 -4.61 -28.07 -4.51
N ALA A 268 -5.50 -27.45 -3.73
CA ALA A 268 -6.91 -27.33 -4.08
C ALA A 268 -7.13 -26.62 -5.43
N LEU A 269 -6.43 -25.53 -5.69
CA LEU A 269 -6.52 -24.77 -6.95
C LEU A 269 -5.94 -25.51 -8.16
N ILE A 270 -4.91 -26.34 -7.97
CA ILE A 270 -4.24 -27.11 -9.05
C ILE A 270 -4.95 -28.42 -9.35
N ASP A 271 -5.38 -29.15 -8.32
CA ASP A 271 -5.83 -30.55 -8.44
C ASP A 271 -7.36 -30.70 -8.39
N GLN A 272 -8.08 -29.81 -7.68
CA GLN A 272 -9.52 -29.91 -7.45
C GLN A 272 -10.32 -28.83 -8.19
N SER A 273 -9.67 -27.73 -8.56
CA SER A 273 -10.17 -26.68 -9.44
C SER A 273 -9.48 -26.69 -10.80
N GLN A 274 -9.94 -25.83 -11.70
CA GLN A 274 -9.46 -25.65 -13.07
C GLN A 274 -9.39 -24.15 -13.39
N ASN A 275 -8.68 -23.79 -14.45
CA ASN A 275 -8.74 -22.48 -15.08
C ASN A 275 -8.23 -21.30 -14.21
N TRP A 276 -7.36 -21.56 -13.22
CA TRP A 276 -6.68 -20.52 -12.42
C TRP A 276 -5.28 -20.14 -12.92
N VAL A 277 -4.93 -18.86 -12.78
CA VAL A 277 -3.57 -18.33 -12.87
C VAL A 277 -3.24 -17.71 -11.51
N VAL A 278 -2.50 -18.41 -10.66
CA VAL A 278 -2.10 -17.89 -9.34
C VAL A 278 -0.72 -17.25 -9.44
N LEU A 279 -0.63 -15.95 -9.13
CA LEU A 279 0.60 -15.17 -9.17
C LEU A 279 1.02 -14.79 -7.74
N ILE A 280 2.21 -15.22 -7.33
CA ILE A 280 2.74 -15.02 -5.97
C ILE A 280 3.86 -13.98 -6.01
N GLY A 281 3.63 -12.81 -5.42
CA GLY A 281 4.59 -11.71 -5.32
C GLY A 281 5.45 -11.80 -4.06
N LEU A 282 6.77 -11.95 -4.22
CA LEU A 282 7.75 -12.08 -3.13
C LEU A 282 9.03 -11.26 -3.39
N VAL A 283 9.72 -10.83 -2.33
CA VAL A 283 11.13 -10.38 -2.44
C VAL A 283 12.09 -11.56 -2.59
N ALA A 284 13.33 -11.33 -3.03
CA ALA A 284 14.24 -12.40 -3.42
C ALA A 284 14.61 -13.32 -2.24
N GLU A 285 14.77 -12.71 -1.06
CA GLU A 285 15.13 -13.31 0.21
C GLU A 285 13.98 -14.18 0.74
N ARG A 286 12.75 -13.69 0.62
CA ARG A 286 11.54 -14.42 1.03
C ARG A 286 11.16 -15.53 0.05
N TYR A 287 11.36 -15.31 -1.25
CA TYR A 287 11.30 -16.39 -2.23
C TYR A 287 12.29 -17.52 -1.87
N ALA A 288 13.54 -17.20 -1.51
CA ALA A 288 14.53 -18.24 -1.17
C ALA A 288 14.13 -19.06 0.07
N ALA A 289 13.56 -18.42 1.09
CA ALA A 289 12.98 -19.10 2.25
C ALA A 289 11.77 -19.98 1.87
N TRP A 290 10.86 -19.46 1.04
CA TRP A 290 9.72 -20.23 0.52
C TRP A 290 10.16 -21.44 -0.30
N ASP A 291 11.10 -21.27 -1.23
CA ASP A 291 11.67 -22.36 -2.03
C ASP A 291 12.18 -23.45 -1.07
N ALA A 292 13.02 -23.11 -0.08
CA ALA A 292 13.54 -24.06 0.90
C ALA A 292 12.45 -24.79 1.73
N SER A 293 11.36 -24.13 2.09
CA SER A 293 10.28 -24.69 2.93
C SER A 293 9.14 -25.37 2.16
N LEU A 294 9.01 -25.18 0.84
CA LEU A 294 7.93 -25.78 0.05
C LEU A 294 8.16 -27.27 -0.21
N THR A 295 7.10 -28.07 0.04
CA THR A 295 7.14 -29.53 -0.04
C THR A 295 7.48 -30.04 -1.44
N GLN A 296 8.16 -31.19 -1.51
CA GLN A 296 8.43 -31.88 -2.78
C GLN A 296 7.14 -32.20 -3.55
N ALA A 297 6.03 -32.46 -2.85
CA ALA A 297 4.73 -32.67 -3.46
C ALA A 297 4.22 -31.44 -4.24
N LEU A 298 4.29 -30.22 -3.67
CA LEU A 298 3.88 -29.02 -4.41
C LEU A 298 4.88 -28.71 -5.53
N ARG A 299 6.18 -28.86 -5.27
CA ARG A 299 7.24 -28.71 -6.28
C ARG A 299 7.02 -29.62 -7.49
N GLY A 300 6.55 -30.86 -7.30
CA GLY A 300 6.21 -31.79 -8.38
C GLY A 300 4.92 -31.44 -9.15
N ARG A 301 4.04 -30.59 -8.60
CA ARG A 301 2.81 -30.11 -9.26
C ARG A 301 2.99 -28.77 -9.97
N VAL A 302 3.78 -27.88 -9.39
CA VAL A 302 4.01 -26.49 -9.84
C VAL A 302 5.30 -26.33 -10.64
N GLY A 303 6.34 -27.08 -10.28
CA GLY A 303 7.68 -26.95 -10.85
C GLY A 303 7.86 -27.67 -12.18
N VAL A 304 8.89 -27.23 -12.90
CA VAL A 304 9.40 -27.91 -14.09
C VAL A 304 10.51 -28.89 -13.65
N PRO A 305 10.56 -30.12 -14.17
CA PRO A 305 11.67 -31.04 -13.90
C PRO A 305 13.02 -30.40 -14.28
N ASP A 306 13.97 -30.40 -13.34
CA ASP A 306 15.32 -29.83 -13.49
C ASP A 306 16.29 -30.70 -12.70
N THR A 307 17.21 -31.38 -13.40
CA THR A 307 18.20 -32.30 -12.79
C THR A 307 19.21 -31.58 -11.89
N ASN A 308 19.27 -30.25 -11.96
CA ASN A 308 20.18 -29.42 -11.17
C ASN A 308 19.48 -28.80 -9.94
N ALA A 309 18.16 -28.95 -9.82
CA ALA A 309 17.41 -28.46 -8.66
C ALA A 309 17.51 -29.45 -7.48
N PRO A 310 17.63 -28.98 -6.22
CA PRO A 310 17.87 -29.84 -5.05
C PRO A 310 16.87 -30.99 -4.80
N LEU A 311 15.68 -30.92 -5.41
CA LEU A 311 14.61 -31.92 -5.29
C LEU A 311 14.10 -32.40 -6.66
N GLY A 312 14.86 -32.19 -7.74
CA GLY A 312 14.52 -32.57 -9.12
C GLY A 312 13.49 -31.68 -9.82
N PHE A 313 12.98 -30.65 -9.14
CA PHE A 313 11.99 -29.70 -9.69
C PHE A 313 12.37 -28.25 -9.36
N ARG A 314 12.38 -27.40 -10.38
CA ARG A 314 12.58 -25.95 -10.28
C ARG A 314 11.23 -25.24 -10.34
N LEU A 315 10.96 -24.34 -9.38
CA LEU A 315 9.73 -23.54 -9.37
C LEU A 315 9.73 -22.54 -10.55
N PRO A 316 8.56 -22.22 -11.14
CA PRO A 316 8.46 -21.35 -12.29
C PRO A 316 8.47 -19.87 -11.86
N VAL A 317 9.67 -19.30 -11.81
CA VAL A 317 9.93 -17.92 -11.39
C VAL A 317 9.98 -16.95 -12.59
N ILE A 318 9.41 -15.76 -12.38
CA ILE A 318 9.51 -14.60 -13.26
C ILE A 318 10.27 -13.51 -12.49
N ASP A 319 11.43 -13.12 -12.98
CA ASP A 319 12.36 -12.22 -12.28
C ASP A 319 12.19 -10.74 -12.67
N MET A 320 11.99 -9.89 -11.65
CA MET A 320 11.86 -8.44 -11.77
C MET A 320 13.21 -7.75 -11.54
N LEU A 321 13.95 -7.57 -12.64
CA LEU A 321 15.29 -6.98 -12.65
C LEU A 321 15.26 -5.44 -12.47
N PRO A 322 16.37 -4.82 -12.05
CA PRO A 322 16.55 -3.36 -12.11
C PRO A 322 16.43 -2.82 -13.55
N ILE A 323 15.95 -1.60 -13.71
CA ILE A 323 15.80 -0.94 -15.03
C ILE A 323 17.10 -0.26 -15.49
N ALA A 324 17.39 -0.40 -16.79
CA ALA A 324 18.56 0.18 -17.46
C ALA A 324 18.37 1.67 -17.82
N ASN A 325 19.44 2.36 -18.22
CA ASN A 325 19.43 3.83 -18.33
C ASN A 325 18.42 4.40 -19.35
N GLU A 326 18.16 3.67 -20.44
CA GLU A 326 17.09 3.99 -21.39
C GLU A 326 15.70 3.90 -20.73
N GLN A 327 15.43 2.82 -20.01
CA GLN A 327 14.20 2.62 -19.24
C GLN A 327 14.05 3.63 -18.10
N LYS A 328 15.15 4.07 -17.46
CA LYS A 328 15.13 5.18 -16.49
C LYS A 328 14.58 6.45 -17.16
N ARG A 329 15.12 6.84 -18.32
CA ARG A 329 14.66 8.05 -19.04
C ARG A 329 13.21 7.93 -19.51
N LEU A 330 12.79 6.75 -19.99
CA LEU A 330 11.39 6.50 -20.35
C LEU A 330 10.44 6.63 -19.14
N LEU A 331 10.81 6.13 -17.95
CA LEU A 331 9.99 6.28 -16.75
C LEU A 331 9.85 7.74 -16.31
N LEU A 332 10.95 8.50 -16.34
CA LEU A 332 10.96 9.92 -15.99
C LEU A 332 10.09 10.72 -16.95
N ASN A 333 10.29 10.54 -18.26
CA ASN A 333 9.53 11.25 -19.29
C ASN A 333 8.04 10.95 -19.20
N CYS A 334 7.64 9.68 -19.05
CA CYS A 334 6.22 9.29 -18.94
C CYS A 334 5.52 9.92 -17.72
N ARG A 335 6.24 10.11 -16.59
CA ARG A 335 5.71 10.81 -15.42
C ARG A 335 5.64 12.33 -15.62
N LEU A 336 6.64 12.92 -16.28
CA LEU A 336 6.64 14.35 -16.61
C LEU A 336 5.55 14.73 -17.63
N ASP A 337 5.13 13.78 -18.46
CA ASP A 337 4.04 13.97 -19.44
C ASP A 337 2.62 13.82 -18.85
N SER A 338 2.49 13.80 -17.52
CA SER A 338 1.17 13.76 -16.87
C SER A 338 0.26 14.94 -17.29
N PRO A 339 -1.04 14.73 -17.58
CA PRO A 339 -1.88 15.74 -18.22
C PRO A 339 -1.97 17.09 -17.49
N ALA A 340 -1.99 17.09 -16.15
CA ALA A 340 -2.01 18.31 -15.36
C ALA A 340 -0.70 19.12 -15.48
N LEU A 341 0.45 18.44 -15.54
CA LEU A 341 1.75 19.07 -15.74
C LEU A 341 1.95 19.52 -17.19
N ALA A 342 1.41 18.79 -18.18
CA ALA A 342 1.34 19.24 -19.57
C ALA A 342 0.49 20.51 -19.72
N ALA A 343 -0.72 20.53 -19.15
CA ALA A 343 -1.61 21.69 -19.20
C ALA A 343 -1.04 22.94 -18.52
N GLN A 344 -0.38 22.79 -17.35
CA GLN A 344 0.25 23.93 -16.68
C GLN A 344 1.46 24.46 -17.46
N ARG A 345 2.26 23.59 -18.10
CA ARG A 345 3.35 24.03 -19.01
C ARG A 345 2.82 24.78 -20.23
N GLN A 346 1.76 24.28 -20.86
CA GLN A 346 1.12 24.95 -22.00
C GLN A 346 0.57 26.33 -21.60
N LYS A 347 -0.07 26.44 -20.44
CA LYS A 347 -0.60 27.69 -19.88
C LYS A 347 0.51 28.73 -19.63
N ASP A 348 1.67 28.29 -19.16
CA ASP A 348 2.82 29.16 -18.87
C ASP A 348 3.74 29.37 -20.10
N GLY A 349 3.36 28.87 -21.29
CA GLY A 349 4.12 29.01 -22.53
C GLY A 349 5.38 28.14 -22.64
N ILE A 350 5.54 27.15 -21.75
CA ILE A 350 6.76 26.34 -21.62
C ILE A 350 6.71 25.13 -22.57
N THR A 351 7.60 25.12 -23.56
CA THR A 351 7.73 24.05 -24.57
C THR A 351 8.53 22.82 -24.10
N SER A 352 9.20 22.90 -22.95
CA SER A 352 10.07 21.81 -22.46
C SER A 352 9.27 20.60 -21.97
N ALA A 353 9.51 19.45 -22.62
CA ALA A 353 8.92 18.16 -22.29
C ALA A 353 9.24 17.66 -20.85
N ILE A 354 10.25 18.22 -20.19
CA ILE A 354 10.73 17.79 -18.86
C ILE A 354 10.63 18.85 -17.75
N HIS A 355 10.21 20.09 -18.05
CA HIS A 355 10.05 21.14 -17.04
C HIS A 355 9.11 20.69 -15.91
N PRO A 356 9.41 20.96 -14.63
CA PRO A 356 10.44 21.85 -14.06
C PRO A 356 11.86 21.26 -13.92
N LEU A 357 12.09 20.02 -14.35
CA LEU A 357 13.44 19.46 -14.41
C LEU A 357 14.22 19.97 -15.63
N GLN A 358 15.54 19.96 -15.53
CA GLN A 358 16.49 20.26 -16.62
C GLN A 358 17.11 18.97 -17.16
N GLU A 359 17.70 19.00 -18.36
CA GLU A 359 18.40 17.83 -18.92
C GLU A 359 19.57 17.36 -18.03
N GLU A 360 20.18 18.27 -17.27
CA GLU A 360 21.17 17.95 -16.23
C GLU A 360 20.58 17.09 -15.09
N ASP A 361 19.34 17.35 -14.68
CA ASP A 361 18.65 16.54 -13.66
C ASP A 361 18.32 15.16 -14.21
N ILE A 362 17.86 15.08 -15.46
CA ILE A 362 17.58 13.81 -16.14
C ILE A 362 18.88 13.01 -16.35
N ALA A 363 19.98 13.66 -16.75
CA ALA A 363 21.30 13.04 -16.85
C ALA A 363 21.76 12.52 -15.48
N ARG A 364 21.61 13.30 -14.40
CA ARG A 364 21.93 12.90 -13.03
C ARG A 364 21.09 11.72 -12.53
N LEU A 365 19.78 11.70 -12.82
CA LEU A 365 18.87 10.60 -12.46
C LEU A 365 19.09 9.34 -13.29
N THR A 366 19.52 9.48 -14.55
CA THR A 366 19.77 8.35 -15.46
C THR A 366 21.18 7.78 -15.35
N ALA A 367 22.13 8.53 -14.77
CA ALA A 367 23.51 8.11 -14.52
C ALA A 367 23.63 6.86 -13.61
N GLY A 368 24.84 6.30 -13.58
CA GLY A 368 25.15 5.08 -12.83
C GLY A 368 24.58 3.79 -13.43
N GLY A 369 24.69 2.70 -12.68
CA GLY A 369 24.18 1.38 -13.07
C GLY A 369 22.65 1.26 -13.00
N ALA A 370 22.13 0.07 -13.30
CA ALA A 370 20.70 -0.20 -13.29
C ALA A 370 20.09 -0.07 -11.87
N ILE A 371 18.85 0.43 -11.77
CA ILE A 371 18.19 0.79 -10.51
C ILE A 371 16.76 0.26 -10.45
N PHE A 372 16.19 0.02 -9.27
CA PHE A 372 14.76 -0.34 -9.16
C PHE A 372 13.85 0.90 -9.30
N PRO A 373 12.68 0.80 -9.98
CA PRO A 373 11.81 1.94 -10.29
C PRO A 373 11.47 2.85 -9.10
N ARG A 374 11.13 2.29 -7.92
CA ARG A 374 10.76 3.10 -6.74
C ARG A 374 11.88 4.06 -6.31
N HIS A 375 13.13 3.63 -6.35
CA HIS A 375 14.28 4.46 -5.94
C HIS A 375 14.54 5.59 -6.94
N LEU A 376 14.34 5.35 -8.23
CA LEU A 376 14.40 6.40 -9.26
C LEU A 376 13.28 7.43 -9.07
N LEU A 377 12.05 6.98 -8.81
CA LEU A 377 10.90 7.87 -8.58
C LEU A 377 11.10 8.72 -7.31
N ALA A 378 11.63 8.13 -6.22
CA ALA A 378 11.95 8.88 -4.99
C ALA A 378 13.00 9.98 -5.24
N ALA A 379 14.13 9.64 -5.89
CA ALA A 379 15.16 10.63 -6.23
C ALA A 379 14.65 11.72 -7.19
N ALA A 380 13.75 11.37 -8.12
CA ALA A 380 13.11 12.33 -9.01
C ALA A 380 12.13 13.26 -8.26
N ALA A 381 11.38 12.76 -7.29
CA ALA A 381 10.51 13.56 -6.43
C ALA A 381 11.30 14.60 -5.61
N GLU A 382 12.46 14.21 -5.07
CA GLU A 382 13.37 15.11 -4.34
C GLU A 382 13.92 16.23 -5.23
N LEU A 383 14.50 15.90 -6.40
CA LEU A 383 15.02 16.92 -7.32
C LEU A 383 13.92 17.84 -7.87
N TYR A 384 12.74 17.29 -8.17
CA TYR A 384 11.57 18.08 -8.58
C TYR A 384 11.15 19.06 -7.47
N ALA A 385 11.13 18.63 -6.20
CA ALA A 385 10.84 19.49 -5.07
C ALA A 385 11.91 20.59 -4.88
N MET A 386 13.20 20.27 -5.07
CA MET A 386 14.28 21.26 -5.04
C MET A 386 14.13 22.32 -6.15
N ARG A 387 13.84 21.90 -7.40
CA ARG A 387 13.61 22.84 -8.50
C ARG A 387 12.38 23.72 -8.27
N THR A 388 11.26 23.16 -7.82
CA THR A 388 10.00 23.91 -7.64
C THR A 388 9.93 24.76 -6.37
N SER A 389 10.76 24.49 -5.36
CA SER A 389 10.97 25.40 -4.22
C SER A 389 11.97 26.52 -4.54
N SER A 390 13.04 26.22 -5.28
CA SER A 390 14.07 27.20 -5.67
C SER A 390 13.62 28.14 -6.78
N SER A 391 12.64 27.75 -7.61
CA SER A 391 12.08 28.57 -8.69
C SER A 391 11.12 29.67 -8.19
N ALA A 392 11.52 30.38 -7.14
CA ALA A 392 11.00 31.68 -6.75
C ALA A 392 11.98 32.77 -7.25
N LEU A 393 12.19 32.80 -8.58
CA LEU A 393 13.20 33.65 -9.22
C LEU A 393 12.80 35.14 -9.24
N PRO A 394 13.75 36.08 -9.14
CA PRO A 394 13.49 37.52 -9.29
C PRO A 394 13.03 37.92 -10.71
N PRO A 395 12.30 39.04 -10.85
CA PRO A 395 11.71 39.48 -12.12
C PRO A 395 12.72 40.26 -13.00
N GLU A 396 13.75 39.59 -13.53
CA GLU A 396 14.82 40.28 -14.30
C GLU A 396 14.95 39.88 -15.79
N ILE A 397 14.27 38.82 -16.25
CA ILE A 397 14.40 38.30 -17.64
C ILE A 397 13.15 38.57 -18.51
N VAL A 398 12.38 39.62 -18.18
CA VAL A 398 11.22 40.08 -19.00
C VAL A 398 11.49 41.43 -19.69
N ALA A 399 12.45 42.21 -19.20
CA ALA A 399 12.75 43.54 -19.73
C ALA A 399 13.46 43.53 -21.12
N ALA A 400 14.16 42.44 -21.47
CA ALA A 400 15.11 42.40 -22.57
C ALA A 400 14.52 42.38 -24.00
N VAL A 401 13.19 42.39 -24.16
CA VAL A 401 12.51 42.31 -25.48
C VAL A 401 11.93 43.67 -25.92
N SER A 402 11.91 44.68 -25.05
CA SER A 402 11.29 45.99 -25.31
C SER A 402 12.31 47.11 -25.63
N ALA A 403 13.19 46.87 -26.59
CA ALA A 403 14.15 47.88 -27.08
C ALA A 403 14.16 47.95 -28.62
N GLN A 404 13.50 48.96 -29.19
CA GLN A 404 13.63 49.29 -30.62
C GLN A 404 14.98 49.98 -30.90
N PRO A 405 15.58 49.76 -32.10
CA PRO A 405 16.89 50.29 -32.42
C PRO A 405 16.83 51.79 -32.76
N VAL A 406 17.60 52.60 -32.03
CA VAL A 406 17.90 54.00 -32.40
C VAL A 406 19.08 54.01 -33.37
N VAL A 407 18.95 54.73 -34.48
CA VAL A 407 19.98 54.83 -35.53
C VAL A 407 21.11 55.79 -35.10
N PRO A 408 22.40 55.39 -35.17
CA PRO A 408 23.51 56.26 -34.83
C PRO A 408 23.95 57.15 -36.02
N PRO A 409 24.38 58.42 -35.78
CA PRO A 409 25.05 59.26 -36.77
C PRO A 409 26.53 58.83 -37.00
N PRO A 410 27.18 59.26 -38.11
CA PRO A 410 28.46 58.71 -38.56
C PRO A 410 29.71 59.26 -37.86
N MET A 411 30.80 58.48 -37.93
CA MET A 411 32.12 58.76 -37.33
C MET A 411 33.02 59.66 -38.21
N PRO A 412 33.95 60.43 -37.61
CA PRO A 412 35.19 60.89 -38.25
C PRO A 412 36.36 59.87 -38.10
N PRO A 413 37.45 60.00 -38.89
CA PRO A 413 38.51 58.97 -39.04
C PRO A 413 39.65 59.02 -37.97
N PRO A 414 40.55 58.01 -37.93
CA PRO A 414 41.38 57.71 -36.75
C PRO A 414 42.82 58.27 -36.75
N VAL A 415 43.43 58.29 -35.56
CA VAL A 415 44.88 58.53 -35.29
C VAL A 415 45.36 57.48 -34.25
N PRO A 416 46.58 56.92 -34.32
CA PRO A 416 46.87 55.61 -33.70
C PRO A 416 47.68 55.61 -32.38
N GLN A 417 47.46 54.53 -31.60
CA GLN A 417 48.37 53.87 -30.63
C GLN A 417 48.89 54.63 -29.38
N GLN A 418 48.76 54.01 -28.20
CA GLN A 418 49.90 53.47 -27.40
C GLN A 418 49.46 52.62 -26.17
N VAL A 419 50.08 51.44 -26.01
CA VAL A 419 50.65 50.80 -24.79
C VAL A 419 49.87 50.81 -23.44
N ILE A 420 49.33 49.64 -23.04
CA ILE A 420 49.68 48.79 -21.85
C ILE A 420 50.11 49.51 -20.53
N PRO A 421 49.69 49.10 -19.29
CA PRO A 421 49.36 47.73 -18.84
C PRO A 421 48.10 47.52 -17.96
N VAL A 422 47.87 46.23 -17.67
CA VAL A 422 46.98 45.62 -16.66
C VAL A 422 47.20 46.16 -15.23
N GLN A 423 46.11 46.36 -14.49
CA GLN A 423 46.07 46.16 -13.02
C GLN A 423 44.68 45.67 -12.56
N VAL A 424 44.64 44.88 -11.49
CA VAL A 424 43.42 44.31 -10.89
C VAL A 424 43.19 44.92 -9.51
N PRO A 425 41.98 45.44 -9.21
CA PRO A 425 41.56 45.71 -7.84
C PRO A 425 40.34 44.88 -7.41
N VAL A 426 40.39 44.38 -6.17
CA VAL A 426 39.24 43.81 -5.45
C VAL A 426 38.39 44.98 -4.90
N PRO A 427 37.05 44.98 -5.05
CA PRO A 427 36.20 45.92 -4.35
C PRO A 427 35.99 45.49 -2.88
N ALA A 428 36.25 46.41 -1.95
CA ALA A 428 35.95 46.21 -0.53
C ALA A 428 34.46 46.43 -0.22
N ALA A 429 34.00 45.94 0.93
CA ALA A 429 32.64 46.16 1.39
C ALA A 429 32.37 47.64 1.72
N VAL A 430 31.18 48.13 1.37
CA VAL A 430 30.67 49.45 1.77
C VAL A 430 29.32 49.25 2.45
N ALA A 431 29.17 49.83 3.65
CA ALA A 431 27.93 49.77 4.43
C ALA A 431 27.36 51.19 4.63
N VAL A 432 26.09 51.37 4.28
CA VAL A 432 25.28 52.58 4.50
C VAL A 432 23.80 52.15 4.65
N PRO A 433 22.91 52.96 5.25
CA PRO A 433 22.21 52.48 6.44
C PRO A 433 20.69 52.31 6.29
N VAL A 434 20.09 51.74 7.33
CA VAL A 434 18.63 51.64 7.50
C VAL A 434 18.02 53.02 7.75
N ALA A 435 16.97 53.35 6.98
CA ALA A 435 16.01 54.39 7.30
C ALA A 435 14.59 53.80 7.19
N ALA A 436 13.73 54.10 8.17
CA ALA A 436 12.31 53.72 8.19
C ALA A 436 11.42 54.95 7.94
N ILE A 437 10.12 54.89 8.33
CA ILE A 437 9.06 55.93 8.22
C ILE A 437 8.27 55.84 6.88
N PRO A 438 6.91 55.82 6.89
CA PRO A 438 6.03 54.85 7.56
C PRO A 438 4.97 54.27 6.58
N LEU A 439 3.93 53.62 7.11
CA LEU A 439 2.67 53.38 6.39
C LEU A 439 1.73 54.59 6.52
N ASP A 440 0.89 54.84 5.52
CA ASP A 440 -0.22 55.79 5.58
C ASP A 440 -1.45 55.24 4.84
N GLU A 441 -2.66 55.69 5.22
CA GLU A 441 -3.93 54.98 4.99
C GLU A 441 -4.80 55.67 3.90
N VAL A 442 -5.26 54.92 2.89
CA VAL A 442 -6.02 55.48 1.76
C VAL A 442 -7.47 55.00 1.73
N LYS A 443 -8.37 55.97 1.92
CA LYS A 443 -9.83 55.84 1.91
C LYS A 443 -10.41 56.29 0.55
N PRO A 444 -11.28 55.49 -0.12
CA PRO A 444 -11.86 55.89 -1.41
C PRO A 444 -13.05 56.85 -1.25
N ALA A 445 -13.24 57.71 -2.25
CA ALA A 445 -14.41 58.58 -2.42
C ALA A 445 -14.86 58.55 -3.90
N ALA A 446 -16.14 58.85 -4.16
CA ALA A 446 -16.76 58.73 -5.48
C ALA A 446 -17.28 60.08 -6.02
N VAL A 447 -17.29 60.26 -7.35
CA VAL A 447 -18.09 61.23 -8.12
C VAL A 447 -18.50 60.57 -9.45
N ALA A 448 -19.58 61.01 -10.09
CA ALA A 448 -20.22 60.34 -11.24
C ALA A 448 -20.56 61.26 -12.44
N SER A 449 -20.95 60.67 -13.56
CA SER A 449 -21.68 61.21 -14.74
C SER A 449 -22.17 60.00 -15.56
N ALA A 450 -23.43 59.77 -16.01
CA ALA A 450 -24.60 60.60 -16.37
C ALA A 450 -24.41 61.36 -17.71
N ILE A 451 -25.34 61.46 -18.67
CA ILE A 451 -26.79 61.11 -18.88
C ILE A 451 -26.92 60.74 -20.40
N PRO A 452 -27.90 59.96 -21.01
CA PRO A 452 -29.32 59.76 -20.67
C PRO A 452 -29.88 58.32 -20.93
N ALA A 453 -31.13 58.17 -21.43
CA ALA A 453 -31.84 56.91 -21.75
C ALA A 453 -32.78 57.06 -22.98
N PRO A 454 -33.48 55.97 -23.41
CA PRO A 454 -34.96 56.07 -23.52
C PRO A 454 -35.70 54.99 -22.70
N SER A 455 -37.03 55.13 -22.58
CA SER A 455 -37.85 54.44 -21.56
C SER A 455 -38.74 53.32 -22.11
N VAL A 456 -38.81 52.18 -21.39
CA VAL A 456 -39.88 51.18 -21.45
C VAL A 456 -40.15 50.60 -20.05
N ALA A 457 -41.44 50.60 -19.63
CA ALA A 457 -42.10 49.87 -18.54
C ALA A 457 -41.32 49.43 -17.26
N GLN A 458 -41.80 49.89 -16.09
CA GLN A 458 -41.42 49.31 -14.78
C GLN A 458 -42.16 47.99 -14.48
N PRO A 459 -41.47 46.95 -13.96
CA PRO A 459 -42.08 45.92 -13.13
C PRO A 459 -42.37 46.43 -11.70
N PRO A 460 -43.26 45.80 -10.92
CA PRO A 460 -43.46 46.12 -9.51
C PRO A 460 -42.22 45.79 -8.66
N PRO A 461 -42.00 46.48 -7.52
CA PRO A 461 -40.85 46.24 -6.66
C PRO A 461 -40.92 44.85 -5.99
N PRO A 462 -39.78 44.15 -5.80
CA PRO A 462 -39.73 42.91 -5.05
C PRO A 462 -40.03 43.16 -3.55
N PRO A 463 -40.61 42.18 -2.84
CA PRO A 463 -40.88 42.30 -1.41
C PRO A 463 -39.58 42.46 -0.62
N SER A 464 -39.61 43.33 0.41
CA SER A 464 -38.48 43.57 1.30
C SER A 464 -37.98 42.27 1.94
N GLY A 465 -36.65 42.10 1.99
CA GLY A 465 -36.03 40.81 2.32
C GLY A 465 -36.44 40.26 3.68
N LEU A 466 -36.97 39.03 3.68
CA LEU A 466 -37.04 38.20 4.87
C LEU A 466 -35.60 37.90 5.31
N ALA A 467 -35.17 38.50 6.42
CA ALA A 467 -33.93 38.14 7.06
C ALA A 467 -34.01 36.67 7.52
N VAL A 468 -33.33 35.77 6.81
CA VAL A 468 -33.21 34.37 7.22
C VAL A 468 -32.55 34.36 8.60
N PRO A 469 -33.20 33.82 9.64
CA PRO A 469 -32.61 33.82 10.98
C PRO A 469 -31.32 33.00 10.95
N SER A 470 -30.20 33.65 11.25
CA SER A 470 -28.91 32.98 11.32
C SER A 470 -28.94 31.94 12.43
N LEU A 471 -28.99 30.66 12.05
CA LEU A 471 -28.90 29.54 12.99
C LEU A 471 -27.65 29.72 13.88
N PRO A 472 -27.76 29.57 15.21
CA PRO A 472 -26.64 29.74 16.09
C PRO A 472 -25.56 28.71 15.75
N ARG A 473 -24.36 29.19 15.41
CA ARG A 473 -23.21 28.32 15.12
C ARG A 473 -22.79 27.60 16.41
N GLN A 474 -22.71 26.29 16.34
CA GLN A 474 -22.15 25.49 17.44
C GLN A 474 -20.66 25.81 17.59
N SER A 475 -20.14 25.82 18.82
CA SER A 475 -18.69 26.00 18.99
C SER A 475 -17.93 24.79 18.46
N LEU A 476 -16.72 25.03 17.94
CA LEU A 476 -15.88 23.93 17.47
C LEU A 476 -15.54 22.95 18.62
N ALA A 477 -15.39 23.44 19.84
CA ALA A 477 -15.08 22.63 21.00
C ALA A 477 -16.19 21.61 21.31
N GLU A 478 -17.45 22.06 21.36
CA GLU A 478 -18.62 21.17 21.56
C GLU A 478 -18.78 20.18 20.40
N LYS A 479 -18.51 20.60 19.16
CA LYS A 479 -18.65 19.72 18.00
C LYS A 479 -17.54 18.66 17.96
N VAL A 480 -16.31 19.01 18.33
CA VAL A 480 -15.19 18.06 18.46
C VAL A 480 -15.42 17.11 19.63
N ASP A 481 -15.89 17.59 20.79
CA ASP A 481 -16.24 16.75 21.94
C ASP A 481 -17.34 15.74 21.60
N SER A 482 -18.43 16.17 20.96
CA SER A 482 -19.49 15.30 20.46
C SER A 482 -18.97 14.21 19.51
N LEU A 483 -18.16 14.57 18.50
CA LEU A 483 -17.59 13.62 17.54
C LEU A 483 -16.56 12.68 18.19
N PHE A 484 -15.79 13.15 19.17
CA PHE A 484 -14.84 12.32 19.90
C PHE A 484 -15.55 11.33 20.83
N GLN A 485 -16.60 11.75 21.53
CA GLN A 485 -17.43 10.86 22.36
C GLN A 485 -18.15 9.79 21.53
N GLU A 486 -18.64 10.15 20.33
CA GLU A 486 -19.19 9.20 19.35
C GLU A 486 -18.13 8.18 18.91
N ALA A 487 -16.94 8.65 18.49
CA ALA A 487 -15.83 7.78 18.08
C ALA A 487 -15.32 6.88 19.23
N VAL A 488 -15.31 7.37 20.47
CA VAL A 488 -15.00 6.59 21.68
C VAL A 488 -16.08 5.53 21.95
N THR A 489 -17.34 5.83 21.66
CA THR A 489 -18.45 4.89 21.86
C THR A 489 -18.41 3.77 20.81
N ALA A 490 -18.18 4.11 19.54
CA ALA A 490 -17.92 3.13 18.49
C ALA A 490 -16.71 2.22 18.83
N ALA A 491 -15.57 2.82 19.22
CA ALA A 491 -14.37 2.08 19.62
C ALA A 491 -14.50 1.28 20.93
N LYS A 492 -15.59 1.43 21.70
CA LYS A 492 -15.97 0.55 22.82
C LYS A 492 -16.91 -0.57 22.41
N SER A 493 -17.68 -0.40 21.34
CA SER A 493 -18.58 -1.43 20.79
C SER A 493 -17.86 -2.46 19.93
N GLU A 494 -16.68 -2.10 19.40
CA GLU A 494 -15.77 -3.00 18.72
C GLU A 494 -15.09 -3.93 19.74
N ALA A 495 -15.38 -5.22 19.67
CA ALA A 495 -14.84 -6.23 20.59
C ALA A 495 -13.34 -6.55 20.36
N ASP A 496 -12.79 -6.15 19.21
CA ASP A 496 -11.40 -6.39 18.84
C ASP A 496 -10.46 -5.42 19.54
N ALA A 497 -9.81 -5.89 20.60
CA ALA A 497 -8.79 -5.12 21.30
C ALA A 497 -7.59 -4.83 20.37
N PRO A 498 -7.13 -3.57 20.26
CA PRO A 498 -6.16 -3.16 19.23
C PRO A 498 -4.82 -3.89 19.34
N SER A 499 -4.22 -4.20 18.19
CA SER A 499 -2.89 -4.80 18.12
C SER A 499 -1.83 -3.89 18.74
N ALA A 500 -0.69 -4.44 19.13
CA ALA A 500 0.40 -3.61 19.63
C ALA A 500 0.98 -2.66 18.56
N ILE A 501 0.86 -2.99 17.27
CA ILE A 501 1.28 -2.09 16.19
C ILE A 501 0.32 -0.90 16.13
N ASP A 502 -0.99 -1.13 16.18
CA ASP A 502 -2.01 -0.06 16.24
C ASP A 502 -1.81 0.81 17.48
N LEU A 503 -1.65 0.18 18.66
CA LEU A 503 -1.36 0.88 19.92
C LEU A 503 -0.10 1.75 19.83
N GLY A 504 0.88 1.34 19.02
CA GLY A 504 2.09 2.11 18.72
C GLY A 504 1.82 3.35 17.85
N GLU A 505 1.02 3.20 16.80
CA GLU A 505 0.59 4.36 15.99
C GLU A 505 -0.34 5.30 16.77
N ARG A 506 -1.23 4.81 17.64
CA ARG A 506 -2.07 5.69 18.47
C ARG A 506 -1.29 6.39 19.58
N THR A 507 -0.24 5.76 20.10
CA THR A 507 0.69 6.45 21.02
C THR A 507 1.52 7.50 20.29
N ARG A 508 1.95 7.25 19.05
CA ARG A 508 2.57 8.25 18.18
C ARG A 508 1.63 9.42 17.89
N ASP A 509 0.39 9.14 17.48
CA ASP A 509 -0.65 10.14 17.25
C ASP A 509 -0.84 11.03 18.50
N LEU A 510 -0.86 10.43 19.71
CA LEU A 510 -0.93 11.14 20.98
C LEU A 510 0.30 12.03 21.23
N ILE A 511 1.52 11.52 21.07
CA ILE A 511 2.76 12.29 21.24
C ILE A 511 2.81 13.48 20.26
N GLN A 512 2.43 13.27 19.00
CA GLN A 512 2.37 14.32 17.97
C GLN A 512 1.25 15.34 18.20
N LEU A 513 0.18 14.98 18.93
CA LEU A 513 -0.83 15.92 19.39
C LEU A 513 -0.34 16.75 20.58
N MET A 514 0.25 16.09 21.58
CA MET A 514 0.75 16.69 22.83
C MET A 514 1.87 17.71 22.60
N VAL A 515 2.80 17.39 21.70
CA VAL A 515 4.06 18.12 21.51
C VAL A 515 3.96 19.04 20.30
N ALA A 516 4.37 20.30 20.45
CA ALA A 516 4.51 21.21 19.33
C ALA A 516 5.61 20.70 18.36
N PRO A 517 5.34 20.53 17.06
CA PRO A 517 6.34 20.05 16.10
C PRO A 517 7.62 20.92 16.04
N PRO A 518 8.78 20.34 15.70
CA PRO A 518 8.99 18.98 15.22
C PRO A 518 9.20 17.94 16.33
N VAL A 519 8.63 16.74 16.13
CA VAL A 519 9.00 15.52 16.86
C VAL A 519 9.75 14.62 15.91
N THR A 520 11.02 14.35 16.19
CA THR A 520 11.83 13.40 15.43
C THR A 520 11.49 11.97 15.89
N ILE A 521 11.28 11.06 14.94
CA ILE A 521 10.96 9.66 15.22
C ILE A 521 12.01 8.78 14.54
N SER A 522 12.56 7.81 15.27
CA SER A 522 13.45 6.77 14.73
C SER A 522 13.10 5.40 15.28
N GLU A 523 13.49 4.34 14.57
CA GLU A 523 13.21 2.96 14.99
C GLU A 523 14.14 2.51 16.12
N GLY A 524 13.60 1.71 17.05
CA GLY A 524 14.39 1.02 18.06
C GLY A 524 15.11 -0.24 17.53
N ASP A 525 15.80 -0.93 18.42
CA ASP A 525 16.70 -2.05 18.10
C ASP A 525 16.16 -3.45 18.46
N ILE A 526 14.96 -3.58 19.06
CA ILE A 526 14.39 -4.91 19.38
C ILE A 526 14.21 -5.74 18.11
N ARG A 527 13.70 -5.16 17.01
CA ARG A 527 13.51 -5.89 15.75
C ARG A 527 14.81 -6.37 15.10
N LYS A 528 15.94 -5.73 15.38
CA LYS A 528 17.27 -6.12 14.85
C LYS A 528 17.85 -7.35 15.54
N THR A 529 17.24 -7.77 16.64
CA THR A 529 17.73 -8.83 17.51
C THR A 529 16.64 -9.86 17.88
N TYR A 530 15.35 -9.56 17.63
CA TYR A 530 14.21 -10.45 17.85
C TYR A 530 13.28 -10.36 16.64
N ASP A 531 13.49 -11.26 15.68
CA ASP A 531 12.73 -11.29 14.41
C ASP A 531 11.22 -11.51 14.65
N ASN A 532 10.89 -12.23 15.74
CA ASN A 532 9.52 -12.56 16.15
C ASN A 532 8.87 -11.49 17.06
N PHE A 533 9.33 -10.23 17.01
CA PHE A 533 8.73 -9.16 17.79
C PHE A 533 7.36 -8.73 17.23
N ASP A 534 6.29 -9.10 17.96
CA ASP A 534 4.93 -8.61 17.74
C ASP A 534 4.67 -7.33 18.57
N GLY A 535 4.84 -6.18 17.92
CA GLY A 535 4.79 -4.87 18.56
C GLY A 535 5.44 -3.74 17.75
N SER A 536 5.51 -2.55 18.35
CA SER A 536 6.28 -1.40 17.84
C SER A 536 7.38 -1.01 18.82
N ASP A 537 8.48 -0.46 18.30
CA ASP A 537 9.64 -0.04 19.08
C ASP A 537 10.24 1.20 18.42
N ARG A 538 10.08 2.36 19.05
CA ARG A 538 10.40 3.67 18.46
C ARG A 538 10.97 4.63 19.49
N TRP A 539 11.98 5.39 19.08
CA TRP A 539 12.44 6.57 19.78
C TRP A 539 11.72 7.81 19.27
N PHE A 540 11.33 8.67 20.19
CA PHE A 540 10.73 9.97 19.97
C PHE A 540 11.62 11.02 20.62
N GLU A 541 12.00 12.05 19.87
CA GLU A 541 12.90 13.13 20.31
C GLU A 541 12.26 14.50 20.06
N TRP A 542 12.17 15.32 21.10
CA TRP A 542 11.58 16.66 21.04
C TRP A 542 12.09 17.55 22.18
N GLY A 543 12.34 18.83 21.91
CA GLY A 543 12.76 19.81 22.93
C GLY A 543 14.06 19.48 23.68
N GLY A 544 14.88 18.55 23.18
CA GLY A 544 16.05 17.99 23.88
C GLY A 544 15.75 16.77 24.76
N SER A 545 14.47 16.47 25.01
CA SER A 545 14.02 15.24 25.66
C SER A 545 13.91 14.08 24.65
N LYS A 546 14.16 12.86 25.12
CA LYS A 546 14.15 11.63 24.32
C LYS A 546 13.45 10.51 25.08
N VAL A 547 12.51 9.83 24.44
CA VAL A 547 11.72 8.73 25.02
C VAL A 547 11.64 7.56 24.05
N ARG A 548 11.86 6.33 24.53
CA ARG A 548 11.61 5.11 23.77
C ARG A 548 10.22 4.59 24.12
N VAL A 549 9.32 4.47 23.16
CA VAL A 549 8.06 3.76 23.35
C VAL A 549 8.19 2.37 22.74
N VAL A 550 7.87 1.35 23.53
CA VAL A 550 7.75 -0.03 23.08
C VAL A 550 6.33 -0.50 23.35
N THR A 551 5.64 -1.03 22.36
CA THR A 551 4.33 -1.67 22.52
C THR A 551 4.46 -3.16 22.28
N SER A 552 3.75 -3.98 23.04
CA SER A 552 3.77 -5.44 22.86
C SER A 552 2.43 -6.07 23.21
N ASN A 553 1.92 -6.93 22.32
CA ASN A 553 0.74 -7.78 22.54
C ASN A 553 1.13 -9.22 22.86
N SER A 554 2.41 -9.43 23.18
CA SER A 554 3.01 -10.74 23.28
C SER A 554 2.38 -11.59 24.40
N MET A 555 1.98 -12.80 24.04
CA MET A 555 1.64 -13.87 24.99
C MET A 555 2.84 -14.16 25.92
N ARG A 556 2.59 -14.82 27.06
CA ARG A 556 3.54 -14.87 28.20
C ARG A 556 5.00 -15.17 27.81
N GLY A 557 5.24 -16.13 26.92
CA GLY A 557 6.59 -16.50 26.46
C GLY A 557 7.32 -15.40 25.69
N SER A 558 6.67 -14.78 24.70
CA SER A 558 7.28 -13.70 23.92
C SER A 558 7.40 -12.39 24.71
N PHE A 559 6.56 -12.15 25.72
CA PHE A 559 6.69 -10.99 26.61
C PHE A 559 7.93 -11.07 27.53
N ILE A 560 8.32 -12.27 27.97
CA ILE A 560 9.57 -12.48 28.72
C ILE A 560 10.77 -12.04 27.87
N ALA A 561 10.86 -12.47 26.61
CA ALA A 561 11.95 -12.10 25.70
C ALA A 561 12.04 -10.58 25.42
N VAL A 562 10.91 -9.86 25.47
CA VAL A 562 10.88 -8.38 25.41
C VAL A 562 11.43 -7.76 26.70
N LEU A 563 10.97 -8.22 27.88
CA LEU A 563 11.45 -7.72 29.17
C LEU A 563 12.94 -7.99 29.39
N GLU A 564 13.45 -9.16 29.00
CA GLU A 564 14.85 -9.56 29.15
C GLU A 564 15.85 -8.60 28.52
N ARG A 565 15.41 -7.83 27.51
CA ARG A 565 16.22 -6.86 26.77
C ARG A 565 15.97 -5.44 27.23
N LEU A 566 14.73 -5.12 27.57
CA LEU A 566 14.39 -3.79 28.09
C LEU A 566 14.89 -3.56 29.52
N LYS A 567 15.16 -4.60 30.33
CA LYS A 567 15.74 -4.48 31.68
C LYS A 567 17.07 -3.68 31.73
N GLU A 568 17.82 -3.68 30.62
CA GLU A 568 19.09 -2.97 30.47
C GLU A 568 18.94 -1.60 29.80
N SER A 569 17.75 -1.26 29.29
CA SER A 569 17.50 0.02 28.62
C SER A 569 17.61 1.22 29.57
N ALA A 570 18.11 2.34 29.02
CA ALA A 570 18.63 3.48 29.77
C ALA A 570 17.53 4.47 30.23
N GLY A 571 16.67 4.03 31.16
CA GLY A 571 15.77 4.86 31.97
C GLY A 571 14.55 5.47 31.26
N ASP A 572 14.70 5.82 29.98
CA ASP A 572 13.74 6.60 29.22
C ASP A 572 12.82 5.73 28.34
N THR A 573 12.64 4.45 28.72
CA THR A 573 11.73 3.54 28.04
C THR A 573 10.34 3.51 28.69
N LEU A 574 9.32 3.55 27.85
CA LEU A 574 7.91 3.37 28.18
C LEU A 574 7.39 2.10 27.47
N LEU A 575 7.22 1.02 28.24
CA LEU A 575 6.66 -0.25 27.75
C LEU A 575 5.14 -0.26 27.97
N LEU A 576 4.41 -0.39 26.87
CA LEU A 576 2.95 -0.39 26.83
C LEU A 576 2.43 -1.78 26.43
N ARG A 577 1.40 -2.25 27.14
CA ARG A 577 0.74 -3.54 26.89
C ARG A 577 -0.78 -3.40 27.02
N ASN A 578 -1.52 -4.08 26.16
CA ASN A 578 -2.98 -4.12 26.19
C ASN A 578 -3.47 -5.10 27.28
N ASP A 579 -4.57 -4.76 27.97
CA ASP A 579 -5.05 -5.43 29.20
C ASP A 579 -5.66 -6.84 28.97
N ILE A 580 -5.63 -7.34 27.73
CA ILE A 580 -6.21 -8.62 27.28
C ILE A 580 -5.69 -9.82 28.08
N ALA A 581 -4.41 -9.81 28.47
CA ALA A 581 -3.73 -10.96 29.05
C ALA A 581 -2.91 -10.56 30.30
N PRO A 582 -3.27 -11.02 31.51
CA PRO A 582 -2.64 -10.59 32.75
C PRO A 582 -1.18 -11.02 32.84
N VAL A 583 -0.32 -10.10 33.29
CA VAL A 583 1.09 -10.40 33.57
C VAL A 583 1.19 -11.24 34.84
N SER A 584 1.78 -12.43 34.72
CA SER A 584 1.85 -13.42 35.80
C SER A 584 3.00 -14.40 35.58
N GLY A 585 3.36 -15.14 36.64
CA GLY A 585 4.52 -16.03 36.68
C GLY A 585 5.73 -15.31 37.28
N GLN A 586 6.48 -16.02 38.13
CA GLN A 586 7.54 -15.44 38.96
C GLN A 586 8.60 -14.71 38.12
N LEU A 587 9.23 -15.39 37.17
CA LEU A 587 10.26 -14.81 36.28
C LEU A 587 9.74 -13.57 35.53
N THR A 588 8.48 -13.59 35.05
CA THR A 588 7.85 -12.45 34.38
C THR A 588 7.77 -11.23 35.31
N MET A 589 7.44 -11.45 36.59
CA MET A 589 7.35 -10.38 37.59
C MET A 589 8.72 -9.89 38.06
N GLU A 590 9.70 -10.77 38.20
CA GLU A 590 11.09 -10.41 38.51
C GLU A 590 11.69 -9.53 37.42
N LEU A 591 11.57 -9.94 36.15
CA LEU A 591 12.02 -9.16 34.99
C LEU A 591 11.24 -7.84 34.84
N LEU A 592 9.92 -7.84 35.08
CA LEU A 592 9.12 -6.62 35.05
C LEU A 592 9.50 -5.65 36.17
N ASN A 593 9.84 -6.14 37.36
CA ASN A 593 10.32 -5.31 38.46
C ASN A 593 11.72 -4.76 38.17
N ALA A 594 12.62 -5.56 37.58
CA ALA A 594 13.94 -5.11 37.13
C ALA A 594 13.84 -4.02 36.03
N PHE A 595 12.87 -4.15 35.11
CA PHE A 595 12.55 -3.10 34.13
C PHE A 595 12.01 -1.83 34.82
N LYS A 596 11.01 -1.97 35.70
CA LYS A 596 10.38 -0.88 36.46
C LYS A 596 11.32 -0.12 37.40
N ALA A 597 12.44 -0.71 37.79
CA ALA A 597 13.46 -0.05 38.62
C ALA A 597 14.20 1.09 37.89
N LYS A 598 14.07 1.19 36.56
CA LYS A 598 14.68 2.24 35.72
C LYS A 598 13.69 2.91 34.78
N ASN A 599 12.79 2.11 34.18
CA ASN A 599 11.92 2.48 33.07
C ASN A 599 10.44 2.38 33.48
N THR A 600 9.51 2.85 32.65
CA THR A 600 8.08 2.89 33.01
C THR A 600 7.27 1.84 32.26
N PHE A 601 6.38 1.13 32.95
CA PHE A 601 5.44 0.15 32.36
C PHE A 601 4.00 0.62 32.55
N HIS A 602 3.20 0.60 31.48
CA HIS A 602 1.76 0.86 31.52
C HIS A 602 0.98 -0.36 31.02
N HIS A 603 -0.08 -0.71 31.75
CA HIS A 603 -1.13 -1.60 31.26
C HIS A 603 -2.27 -0.70 30.80
N ILE A 604 -2.51 -0.68 29.48
CA ILE A 604 -3.54 0.17 28.87
C ILE A 604 -4.87 -0.59 28.94
N PRO A 605 -5.83 -0.17 29.81
CA PRO A 605 -7.13 -0.80 29.87
C PRO A 605 -7.93 -0.52 28.59
N ALA A 606 -8.93 -1.36 28.31
CA ALA A 606 -9.80 -1.21 27.14
C ALA A 606 -10.42 0.20 27.01
N SER A 607 -10.67 0.88 28.13
CA SER A 607 -11.16 2.27 28.16
C SER A 607 -10.15 3.30 27.65
N GLU A 608 -8.86 3.18 27.99
CA GLU A 608 -7.80 4.05 27.44
C GLU A 608 -7.52 3.66 25.97
N ALA A 609 -7.56 2.36 25.64
CA ALA A 609 -7.39 1.88 24.26
C ALA A 609 -8.47 2.42 23.31
N ALA A 610 -9.75 2.43 23.72
CA ALA A 610 -10.84 3.01 22.92
C ALA A 610 -10.67 4.52 22.68
N VAL A 611 -10.17 5.26 23.67
CA VAL A 611 -9.86 6.70 23.54
C VAL A 611 -8.68 6.95 22.57
N LEU A 612 -7.67 6.07 22.59
CA LEU A 612 -6.56 6.08 21.63
C LEU A 612 -7.02 5.74 20.20
N SER A 613 -7.90 4.75 20.03
CA SER A 613 -8.50 4.42 18.73
C SER A 613 -9.38 5.56 18.18
N ALA A 614 -10.18 6.21 19.04
CA ALA A 614 -10.97 7.38 18.66
C ALA A 614 -10.12 8.56 18.20
N LEU A 615 -8.98 8.82 18.85
CA LEU A 615 -8.00 9.82 18.40
C LEU A 615 -7.47 9.49 16.99
N GLY A 616 -7.09 8.23 16.75
CA GLY A 616 -6.63 7.78 15.43
C GLY A 616 -7.66 8.02 14.32
N ARG A 617 -8.95 7.77 14.62
CA ARG A 617 -10.07 8.04 13.70
C ARG A 617 -10.24 9.53 13.44
N MET A 618 -10.25 10.37 14.47
CA MET A 618 -10.39 11.81 14.27
C MET A 618 -9.21 12.42 13.50
N LEU A 619 -7.98 11.92 13.71
CA LEU A 619 -6.81 12.36 12.94
C LEU A 619 -6.80 11.82 11.50
N ALA A 620 -7.43 10.66 11.21
CA ALA A 620 -7.66 10.21 9.84
C ALA A 620 -8.65 11.14 9.11
N ALA A 621 -9.84 11.32 9.67
CA ALA A 621 -10.88 12.20 9.13
C ALA A 621 -10.41 13.68 8.98
N GLN A 622 -9.54 14.17 9.88
CA GLN A 622 -8.89 15.47 9.73
C GLN A 622 -8.02 15.50 8.47
N ARG A 623 -7.15 14.50 8.25
CA ARG A 623 -6.26 14.39 7.08
C ARG A 623 -7.03 14.25 5.76
N GLU A 624 -8.25 13.72 5.82
CA GLU A 624 -9.18 13.56 4.69
C GLU A 624 -10.01 14.82 4.38
N GLY A 625 -9.91 15.88 5.20
CA GLY A 625 -10.68 17.13 5.03
C GLY A 625 -12.14 17.04 5.50
N SER A 626 -12.54 15.93 6.15
CA SER A 626 -13.92 15.63 6.56
C SER A 626 -14.53 16.63 7.56
N TYR A 627 -13.71 17.51 8.14
CA TYR A 627 -14.15 18.58 9.05
C TYR A 627 -14.24 19.96 8.41
N ASP A 628 -13.65 20.18 7.22
CA ASP A 628 -13.60 21.52 6.59
C ASP A 628 -14.99 22.05 6.20
N GLN A 629 -16.01 21.17 6.16
CA GLN A 629 -17.42 21.48 5.89
C GLN A 629 -18.23 21.81 7.16
N LEU A 630 -17.67 21.69 8.36
CA LEU A 630 -18.39 21.94 9.61
C LEU A 630 -18.54 23.45 9.87
N ALA A 631 -19.79 23.91 9.94
CA ALA A 631 -20.16 25.31 10.18
C ALA A 631 -20.03 25.72 11.67
N THR A 632 -18.82 25.61 12.22
CA THR A 632 -18.50 25.94 13.62
C THR A 632 -17.87 27.32 13.77
N GLU A 633 -17.86 27.82 15.00
CA GLU A 633 -17.02 28.97 15.38
C GLU A 633 -16.02 28.57 16.50
N PRO A 634 -14.70 28.77 16.33
CA PRO A 634 -14.00 29.13 15.08
C PRO A 634 -14.20 28.06 13.98
N PRO A 635 -13.87 28.36 12.70
CA PRO A 635 -13.98 27.38 11.62
C PRO A 635 -13.12 26.14 11.90
N ALA A 636 -13.61 24.97 11.49
CA ALA A 636 -13.05 23.65 11.79
C ALA A 636 -11.74 23.30 11.03
N SER A 637 -10.86 24.28 10.84
CA SER A 637 -9.55 24.07 10.22
C SER A 637 -8.69 23.09 11.01
N ARG A 638 -7.71 22.49 10.32
CA ARG A 638 -6.71 21.58 10.89
C ARG A 638 -6.17 22.02 12.26
N ASP A 639 -5.66 23.24 12.35
CA ASP A 639 -5.01 23.72 13.57
C ASP A 639 -6.00 23.97 14.71
N ASN A 640 -7.23 24.39 14.39
CA ASN A 640 -8.30 24.59 15.35
C ASN A 640 -8.84 23.26 15.88
N VAL A 641 -9.01 22.24 15.03
CA VAL A 641 -9.37 20.86 15.43
C VAL A 641 -8.27 20.24 16.29
N LEU A 642 -6.99 20.40 15.92
CA LEU A 642 -5.87 19.94 16.73
C LEU A 642 -5.77 20.69 18.06
N ALA A 643 -6.10 21.99 18.11
CA ALA A 643 -6.17 22.75 19.36
C ALA A 643 -7.30 22.26 20.27
N ALA A 644 -8.50 21.99 19.72
CA ALA A 644 -9.61 21.40 20.46
C ALA A 644 -9.26 20.01 21.02
N LEU A 645 -8.65 19.13 20.21
CA LEU A 645 -8.18 17.81 20.66
C LEU A 645 -7.08 17.92 21.75
N ARG A 646 -6.14 18.86 21.65
CA ARG A 646 -5.17 19.14 22.74
C ARG A 646 -5.83 19.65 24.02
N GLY A 647 -7.04 20.22 23.94
CA GLY A 647 -7.85 20.65 25.08
C GLY A 647 -8.69 19.55 25.71
N HIS A 648 -8.93 18.45 24.98
CA HIS A 648 -10.01 17.50 25.28
C HIS A 648 -9.82 16.77 26.63
N PRO A 649 -10.83 16.77 27.53
CA PRO A 649 -10.70 16.23 28.88
C PRO A 649 -10.38 14.72 28.89
N LEU A 650 -11.03 13.92 28.03
CA LEU A 650 -10.76 12.48 27.92
C LEU A 650 -9.31 12.16 27.49
N LEU A 651 -8.65 13.01 26.69
CA LEU A 651 -7.26 12.79 26.26
C LEU A 651 -6.27 13.19 27.36
N ARG A 652 -6.53 14.30 28.06
CA ARG A 652 -5.75 14.73 29.22
C ARG A 652 -5.92 13.81 30.44
N GLY A 653 -7.05 13.09 30.51
CA GLY A 653 -7.32 12.09 31.54
C GLY A 653 -6.67 10.72 31.32
N LEU A 654 -5.97 10.51 30.19
CA LEU A 654 -5.21 9.28 29.95
C LEU A 654 -3.99 9.22 30.88
N ARG A 655 -3.77 8.10 31.56
CA ARG A 655 -2.53 7.88 32.32
C ARG A 655 -1.30 7.96 31.41
N LEU A 656 -1.45 7.52 30.16
CA LEU A 656 -0.42 7.62 29.12
C LEU A 656 0.00 9.09 28.84
N TRP A 657 -0.93 10.05 28.85
CA TRP A 657 -0.63 11.47 28.68
C TRP A 657 0.28 11.95 29.81
N ASP A 658 -0.12 11.65 31.05
CA ASP A 658 0.62 11.96 32.27
C ASP A 658 2.05 11.40 32.26
N MET A 659 2.23 10.19 31.73
CA MET A 659 3.54 9.52 31.60
C MET A 659 4.44 10.20 30.55
N ILE A 660 3.90 10.52 29.38
CA ILE A 660 4.62 11.26 28.32
C ILE A 660 4.99 12.67 28.82
N GLN A 661 4.08 13.34 29.54
CA GLN A 661 4.34 14.68 30.09
C GLN A 661 5.40 14.66 31.20
N LYS A 662 5.44 13.61 32.04
CA LYS A 662 6.51 13.41 33.04
C LYS A 662 7.86 13.07 32.40
N ALA A 663 7.87 12.30 31.30
CA ALA A 663 9.09 12.00 30.55
C ALA A 663 9.62 13.21 29.72
N HIS A 664 8.73 14.14 29.35
CA HIS A 664 9.12 15.42 28.74
C HIS A 664 9.74 16.40 29.74
N ALA A 665 9.27 16.39 31.00
CA ALA A 665 9.69 17.36 32.01
C ALA A 665 11.23 17.41 32.12
N PRO A 666 11.85 18.60 32.04
CA PRO A 666 13.31 18.70 32.00
C PRO A 666 13.88 18.12 33.28
N LYS A 667 14.66 17.04 33.14
CA LYS A 667 15.38 16.40 34.25
C LYS A 667 16.26 17.47 34.90
N ALA A 668 15.86 17.95 36.08
CA ALA A 668 16.63 18.91 36.85
C ALA A 668 18.05 18.34 37.01
N ALA A 669 19.07 19.16 36.72
CA ALA A 669 20.45 18.74 36.84
C ALA A 669 20.67 18.14 38.24
N PRO A 670 21.31 16.96 38.37
CA PRO A 670 21.47 16.30 39.66
C PRO A 670 22.13 17.29 40.62
N PRO A 671 21.62 17.43 41.86
CA PRO A 671 22.15 18.41 42.80
C PRO A 671 23.65 18.19 42.95
N GLY A 672 24.43 19.25 42.68
CA GLY A 672 25.88 19.20 42.73
C GLY A 672 26.35 18.67 44.10
N PRO A 673 27.48 17.94 44.15
CA PRO A 673 27.96 17.34 45.39
C PRO A 673 28.01 18.40 46.49
N PRO A 674 27.47 18.13 47.69
CA PRO A 674 27.31 19.14 48.72
C PRO A 674 28.68 19.72 49.09
N PRO A 675 28.82 21.05 49.17
CA PRO A 675 30.12 21.68 49.41
C PRO A 675 30.67 21.24 50.76
N THR A 676 31.81 20.54 50.74
CA THR A 676 32.50 20.01 51.92
C THR A 676 33.30 21.11 52.65
N SER A 677 32.58 22.15 53.10
CA SER A 677 33.12 23.25 53.89
C SER A 677 33.31 22.85 55.36
N VAL A 678 34.43 22.20 55.65
CA VAL A 678 34.91 21.95 57.02
C VAL A 678 36.32 22.54 57.15
N LEU A 679 36.56 23.30 58.23
CA LEU A 679 37.79 24.04 58.55
C LEU A 679 38.17 25.16 57.55
N SER A 680 37.59 26.36 57.78
CA SER A 680 38.16 27.63 57.31
C SER A 680 38.23 28.65 58.46
N SER A 681 39.24 28.50 59.31
CA SER A 681 39.58 29.47 60.36
C SER A 681 41.08 29.40 60.70
N ILE A 682 41.66 30.55 61.07
CA ILE A 682 43.03 30.74 61.60
C ILE A 682 44.15 30.96 60.55
N ILE A 683 44.70 32.19 60.56
CA ILE A 683 46.02 32.69 60.09
C ILE A 683 46.26 33.10 58.60
N ARG A 684 46.49 34.42 58.46
CA ARG A 684 47.35 35.27 57.59
C ARG A 684 48.01 34.77 56.28
N GLN A 685 48.10 35.72 55.34
CA GLN A 685 49.07 35.88 54.23
C GLN A 685 50.56 35.99 54.72
N PRO A 686 51.63 36.08 53.89
CA PRO A 686 51.68 36.24 52.41
C PRO A 686 52.78 35.46 51.61
N ALA A 687 52.74 35.63 50.27
CA ALA A 687 53.87 35.68 49.31
C ALA A 687 54.56 34.39 48.77
N SER A 688 55.34 34.60 47.68
CA SER A 688 56.06 33.65 46.77
C SER A 688 55.16 32.83 45.82
N VAL A 689 55.38 32.59 44.50
CA VAL A 689 56.44 32.77 43.45
C VAL A 689 56.80 31.41 42.82
N ALA A 690 56.55 31.25 41.50
CA ALA A 690 56.98 30.17 40.58
C ALA A 690 56.60 28.70 40.97
N ALA A 691 56.19 27.80 40.08
CA ALA A 691 56.82 27.43 38.81
C ALA A 691 55.86 26.60 37.92
N VAL A 692 56.22 26.38 36.64
CA VAL A 692 55.51 25.49 35.71
C VAL A 692 56.24 24.14 35.62
N ALA A 693 55.50 23.03 35.73
CA ALA A 693 55.98 21.68 35.44
C ALA A 693 54.87 20.84 34.78
N PRO A 694 55.18 19.90 33.86
CA PRO A 694 54.19 19.22 33.03
C PRO A 694 53.57 17.97 33.68
N VAL A 695 52.38 17.60 33.22
CA VAL A 695 51.68 16.35 33.57
C VAL A 695 52.33 15.15 32.85
N PRO A 696 52.62 14.02 33.53
CA PRO A 696 53.13 12.82 32.89
C PRO A 696 52.04 12.06 32.11
N GLN A 697 52.40 11.48 30.95
CA GLN A 697 51.53 10.58 30.20
C GLN A 697 51.45 9.18 30.86
N PRO A 698 50.31 8.48 30.79
CA PRO A 698 50.22 7.08 31.20
C PRO A 698 50.95 6.14 30.22
N PRO A 699 51.46 4.98 30.67
CA PRO A 699 52.24 4.07 29.84
C PRO A 699 51.38 3.26 28.85
N PRO A 700 51.94 2.85 27.69
CA PRO A 700 51.25 1.99 26.73
C PRO A 700 51.13 0.54 27.23
N MET A 701 50.00 -0.11 26.94
CA MET A 701 49.82 -1.55 27.20
C MET A 701 50.55 -2.41 26.16
N PRO A 702 51.06 -3.60 26.53
CA PRO A 702 51.71 -4.52 25.59
C PRO A 702 50.71 -5.15 24.62
N ALA A 703 51.12 -5.33 23.36
CA ALA A 703 50.31 -6.01 22.36
C ALA A 703 50.26 -7.52 22.60
N VAL A 704 49.07 -8.12 22.52
CA VAL A 704 48.85 -9.57 22.62
C VAL A 704 48.79 -10.17 21.22
N THR A 705 49.76 -11.03 20.88
CA THR A 705 49.82 -11.73 19.60
C THR A 705 48.76 -12.87 19.55
N PRO A 706 47.89 -12.93 18.54
CA PRO A 706 46.97 -14.07 18.38
C PRO A 706 47.71 -15.35 17.93
N PRO A 707 47.25 -16.54 18.33
CA PRO A 707 47.87 -17.80 17.92
C PRO A 707 47.63 -18.13 16.45
N ALA A 708 48.62 -18.74 15.79
CA ALA A 708 48.54 -19.13 14.38
C ALA A 708 47.75 -20.44 14.19
N PHE A 709 46.78 -20.43 13.27
CA PHE A 709 46.12 -21.64 12.78
C PHE A 709 46.91 -22.28 11.63
N PRO A 710 46.94 -23.63 11.50
CA PRO A 710 47.66 -24.30 10.43
C PRO A 710 46.96 -24.10 9.07
N VAL A 711 47.73 -23.69 8.06
CA VAL A 711 47.24 -23.47 6.70
C VAL A 711 47.02 -24.82 6.00
N ALA A 712 45.77 -25.13 5.66
CA ALA A 712 45.44 -26.25 4.78
C ALA A 712 45.88 -25.95 3.34
N LYS A 713 46.52 -26.92 2.67
CA LYS A 713 46.93 -26.79 1.27
C LYS A 713 45.69 -26.73 0.35
N PRO A 714 45.65 -25.86 -0.67
CA PRO A 714 44.63 -25.94 -1.71
C PRO A 714 44.82 -27.21 -2.56
N ALA A 715 43.71 -27.79 -3.02
CA ALA A 715 43.72 -28.91 -3.95
C ALA A 715 44.17 -28.46 -5.36
N PRO A 716 44.83 -29.34 -6.16
CA PRO A 716 45.23 -29.02 -7.52
C PRO A 716 44.01 -28.88 -8.46
N PRO A 717 44.07 -28.03 -9.50
CA PRO A 717 43.01 -27.92 -10.49
C PRO A 717 42.93 -29.17 -11.38
N PRO A 718 41.73 -29.57 -11.86
CA PRO A 718 41.59 -30.64 -12.83
C PRO A 718 42.19 -30.23 -14.19
N MET A 719 42.92 -31.14 -14.83
CA MET A 719 43.51 -30.90 -16.16
C MET A 719 42.45 -30.89 -17.26
N PRO A 720 42.59 -30.08 -18.32
CA PRO A 720 41.68 -30.09 -19.46
C PRO A 720 41.86 -31.35 -20.32
N ALA A 721 40.77 -32.06 -20.58
CA ALA A 721 40.76 -33.24 -21.43
C ALA A 721 40.09 -32.96 -22.79
N GLY A 722 40.63 -33.56 -23.87
CA GLY A 722 39.88 -33.80 -25.11
C GLY A 722 39.85 -32.66 -26.12
N VAL A 723 40.92 -32.48 -26.90
CA VAL A 723 40.82 -31.82 -28.21
C VAL A 723 40.06 -32.76 -29.17
N VAL A 724 38.95 -32.29 -29.74
CA VAL A 724 38.20 -33.01 -30.78
C VAL A 724 38.11 -32.14 -32.04
N LYS A 725 38.26 -32.76 -33.21
CA LYS A 725 38.30 -32.09 -34.53
C LYS A 725 36.94 -31.51 -34.93
N PRO A 726 36.91 -30.45 -35.77
CA PRO A 726 35.66 -29.91 -36.29
C PRO A 726 34.96 -30.91 -37.23
N VAL A 727 33.66 -31.12 -37.01
CA VAL A 727 32.78 -31.90 -37.87
C VAL A 727 31.93 -30.97 -38.74
N ALA A 728 31.52 -31.45 -39.91
CA ALA A 728 31.03 -30.60 -41.00
C ALA A 728 29.66 -29.92 -40.77
N LYS A 729 29.52 -28.79 -41.46
CA LYS A 729 28.30 -27.99 -41.65
C LYS A 729 27.13 -28.88 -42.17
N PRO A 730 25.96 -28.91 -41.52
CA PRO A 730 24.81 -29.64 -42.04
C PRO A 730 24.24 -28.96 -43.30
N PRO A 731 23.70 -29.73 -44.28
CA PRO A 731 23.04 -29.17 -45.46
C PRO A 731 21.68 -28.57 -45.11
N GLY A 732 21.22 -27.62 -45.92
CA GLY A 732 19.91 -26.98 -45.74
C GLY A 732 18.74 -27.94 -46.03
N MET A 733 17.66 -27.82 -45.26
CA MET A 733 16.42 -28.55 -45.52
C MET A 733 15.71 -28.05 -46.78
N PRO A 734 15.16 -28.93 -47.63
CA PRO A 734 14.37 -28.53 -48.79
C PRO A 734 12.96 -28.04 -48.39
N MET A 735 12.38 -27.15 -49.18
CA MET A 735 10.99 -26.71 -48.99
C MET A 735 10.02 -27.86 -49.31
N ALA A 736 9.25 -28.30 -48.31
CA ALA A 736 8.14 -29.24 -48.52
C ALA A 736 6.88 -28.49 -49.01
N LYS A 737 6.25 -28.99 -50.08
CA LYS A 737 4.94 -28.53 -50.55
C LYS A 737 3.83 -29.02 -49.60
N PRO A 738 2.69 -28.29 -49.49
CA PRO A 738 1.60 -28.71 -48.62
C PRO A 738 0.98 -30.03 -49.09
N VAL A 739 0.89 -31.01 -48.19
CA VAL A 739 0.19 -32.28 -48.42
C VAL A 739 -1.28 -32.13 -48.03
N ALA A 740 -2.19 -32.65 -48.85
CA ALA A 740 -3.63 -32.54 -48.64
C ALA A 740 -4.09 -33.34 -47.40
N LYS A 741 -5.10 -32.81 -46.70
CA LYS A 741 -5.70 -33.40 -45.50
C LYS A 741 -6.58 -34.60 -45.90
N PRO A 742 -6.42 -35.79 -45.30
CA PRO A 742 -7.29 -36.93 -45.59
C PRO A 742 -8.72 -36.70 -45.07
N PRO A 743 -9.75 -37.28 -45.70
CA PRO A 743 -11.13 -37.16 -45.26
C PRO A 743 -11.39 -37.92 -43.95
N ALA A 744 -12.35 -37.44 -43.15
CA ALA A 744 -12.76 -38.10 -41.92
C ALA A 744 -13.59 -39.37 -42.19
N PRO A 745 -13.49 -40.41 -41.36
CA PRO A 745 -14.34 -41.60 -41.45
C PRO A 745 -15.79 -41.29 -41.06
N PRO A 746 -16.79 -42.03 -41.60
CA PRO A 746 -18.19 -41.78 -41.31
C PRO A 746 -18.57 -42.16 -39.87
N VAL A 747 -19.33 -41.29 -39.20
CA VAL A 747 -19.85 -41.54 -37.85
C VAL A 747 -21.02 -42.53 -37.92
N ALA A 748 -20.88 -43.69 -37.27
CA ALA A 748 -21.96 -44.64 -37.10
C ALA A 748 -23.01 -44.13 -36.10
N LYS A 749 -24.30 -44.29 -36.42
CA LYS A 749 -25.39 -43.99 -35.47
C LYS A 749 -25.41 -45.01 -34.31
N PRO A 750 -25.64 -44.59 -33.05
CA PRO A 750 -25.88 -45.53 -31.97
C PRO A 750 -27.23 -46.27 -32.15
N PRO A 751 -27.35 -47.52 -31.67
CA PRO A 751 -28.60 -48.27 -31.72
C PRO A 751 -29.65 -47.73 -30.73
N ALA A 752 -30.93 -48.06 -30.98
CA ALA A 752 -32.04 -47.65 -30.13
C ALA A 752 -31.98 -48.27 -28.71
N ALA A 753 -32.52 -47.56 -27.73
CA ALA A 753 -32.46 -47.95 -26.33
C ALA A 753 -33.31 -49.20 -26.01
N VAL A 754 -32.72 -50.15 -25.29
CA VAL A 754 -33.43 -51.29 -24.67
C VAL A 754 -33.98 -50.85 -23.31
N ALA A 755 -35.25 -51.17 -23.04
CA ALA A 755 -35.90 -50.80 -21.77
C ALA A 755 -35.26 -51.50 -20.56
N ARG A 756 -35.07 -50.75 -19.46
CA ARG A 756 -34.63 -51.32 -18.17
C ARG A 756 -35.83 -51.92 -17.41
N PRO A 757 -35.66 -53.06 -16.71
CA PRO A 757 -36.68 -53.58 -15.81
C PRO A 757 -36.81 -52.70 -14.54
N PRO A 758 -37.96 -52.72 -13.85
CA PRO A 758 -38.17 -51.94 -12.63
C PRO A 758 -37.34 -52.48 -11.46
N MET A 759 -36.77 -51.58 -10.65
CA MET A 759 -36.04 -51.95 -9.43
C MET A 759 -37.01 -52.32 -8.30
N ALA A 760 -36.73 -53.40 -7.59
CA ALA A 760 -37.50 -53.81 -6.41
C ALA A 760 -37.29 -52.82 -5.24
N LYS A 761 -38.34 -52.55 -4.46
CA LYS A 761 -38.25 -51.73 -3.25
C LYS A 761 -37.56 -52.51 -2.13
N LEU A 762 -36.50 -51.93 -1.55
CA LEU A 762 -35.98 -52.36 -0.26
C LEU A 762 -36.91 -51.89 0.88
N PRO A 763 -37.08 -52.68 1.96
CA PRO A 763 -37.82 -52.26 3.14
C PRO A 763 -37.02 -51.22 3.97
N PRO A 764 -37.69 -50.36 4.75
CA PRO A 764 -37.01 -49.41 5.63
C PRO A 764 -36.33 -50.10 6.83
N PRO A 765 -35.26 -49.52 7.40
CA PRO A 765 -34.60 -50.06 8.58
C PRO A 765 -35.48 -49.96 9.83
N SER A 766 -35.46 -51.00 10.65
CA SER A 766 -36.17 -51.07 11.94
C SER A 766 -35.59 -50.10 12.97
N GLN A 767 -36.45 -49.33 13.64
CA GLN A 767 -36.05 -48.54 14.81
C GLN A 767 -35.71 -49.47 15.98
N GLY A 768 -34.53 -49.30 16.57
CA GLY A 768 -34.13 -49.98 17.80
C GLY A 768 -34.68 -49.24 19.02
N THR A 769 -35.52 -49.90 19.81
CA THR A 769 -35.93 -49.42 21.14
C THR A 769 -34.80 -49.63 22.14
N ALA A 770 -34.40 -48.56 22.83
CA ALA A 770 -33.53 -48.66 23.99
C ALA A 770 -34.34 -48.90 25.28
N ALA A 771 -33.77 -49.70 26.18
CA ALA A 771 -34.19 -49.92 27.56
C ALA A 771 -32.92 -50.12 28.41
#